data_AF-A0A2K1NS40-F1
#
_entry.id   AF-A0A2K1NS40-F1
#
_cell.length_a   1.000
_cell.length_b   1.000
_cell.length_c   1.000
_cell.angle_alpha   90.00
_cell.angle_beta   90.00
_cell.angle_gamma   90.00
#
_symmetry.space_group_name_H-M   'P 1'
#
loop_
_entity.id
_entity.type
_entity.pdbx_description
1 polymer ?
#
loop_
_entity_poly.entity_id
_entity_poly.type
_entity_poly.pdbx_seq_one_letter_code
_entity_poly.pdbx_strand_id
1 'polypeptide(L)'
;MKNILSVVLTTVMFISMLAVGVFAVEPTYSSQKAKNLVSEISGIDAAKFSAELSYRYDVPSQAWNIRYWDENITVNALVDASTGELVSYRYYKNYYPGSEDNNVPNYTRDELKDKALNFIKRYAPDKYDQIDKDPDFQYGFYNYKDGQTNYTYHFKRNVEQLSGINDGIDINQGIDISIDATTGKVSNYYINWTDISKVDIDGLLSEDEALEKMDQIMGTFLVQKDIWREYSPPENKLLYAPAKSAGLYPLPMGIDARTGEPVNYTGQTFEMGEREEYKVTNVNKMSSLGKMDEKKAKDFVEEYLKSMGNDPEKFNLNISINENYNDQNINVYNIFANHGDKDSNITFNSVIEMETGKIISLNYGKGLNQPTFSDADNGIGIEKAVEIAKDYLSKANLPFENMLVVSGKDYNYTVNFIMYQEGVLYPVNTVNVNVDNEGKVVRFNINYSDIEKIDTTGIINIEEAEVKLSQYQKLQLSFALPRDQYTGDPVGEPIPVYQLSDINGFGIDAKTGEFVGYGESTLPMPGGKFDPYTGVIGDKNEKILKIFIDTGIMPQPVPEISENVTVGQAALILTKAFIPNYYSTPEPRTEEGAVETTPEGIALKALMKQGVIKEDVKPSDAVTRAQIALWLSRAAGYGKLVDSDICFILPAKDINNLDKEVKNSIAIVTALEVMDVKDGEFKPYDLLTFSDFCAIVYNAMKNM
;
A
#
# COMPACT_ATOMS: atom_id res chain seq x y z
N MET A 1 -35.33 47.67 -34.63
CA MET A 1 -34.19 47.51 -33.70
C MET A 1 -34.02 46.04 -33.27
N LYS A 2 -33.92 45.11 -34.23
CA LYS A 2 -33.69 43.67 -33.96
C LYS A 2 -32.46 43.10 -34.70
N ASN A 3 -31.82 43.88 -35.57
CA ASN A 3 -30.71 43.41 -36.41
C ASN A 3 -29.34 43.99 -36.00
N ILE A 4 -29.28 44.81 -34.94
CA ILE A 4 -28.01 45.33 -34.38
C ILE A 4 -27.61 44.56 -33.11
N LEU A 5 -28.57 43.97 -32.38
CA LEU A 5 -28.28 43.20 -31.17
C LEU A 5 -27.71 41.80 -31.46
N SER A 6 -28.05 41.20 -32.62
CA SER A 6 -27.57 39.87 -32.99
C SER A 6 -26.10 39.84 -33.41
N VAL A 7 -25.55 40.96 -33.90
CA VAL A 7 -24.14 41.07 -34.35
C VAL A 7 -23.21 41.34 -33.15
N VAL A 8 -23.68 42.04 -32.12
CA VAL A 8 -22.92 42.25 -30.88
C VAL A 8 -22.85 40.96 -30.05
N LEU A 9 -23.92 40.14 -30.02
CA LEU A 9 -23.88 38.84 -29.33
C LEU A 9 -23.03 37.78 -30.03
N THR A 10 -22.94 37.76 -31.36
CA THR A 10 -22.02 36.83 -32.07
C THR A 10 -20.56 37.26 -31.93
N THR A 11 -20.29 38.56 -31.78
CA THR A 11 -18.92 39.06 -31.59
C THR A 11 -18.44 38.84 -30.15
N VAL A 12 -19.33 38.87 -29.14
CA VAL A 12 -18.98 38.55 -27.75
C VAL A 12 -18.82 37.03 -27.53
N MET A 13 -19.59 36.17 -28.23
CA MET A 13 -19.37 34.71 -28.19
C MET A 13 -18.11 34.24 -28.94
N PHE A 14 -17.59 35.01 -29.90
CA PHE A 14 -16.29 34.71 -30.53
C PHE A 14 -15.10 35.23 -29.73
N ILE A 15 -15.28 36.21 -28.85
CA ILE A 15 -14.23 36.69 -27.93
C ILE A 15 -14.12 35.80 -26.69
N SER A 16 -15.16 35.05 -26.29
CA SER A 16 -15.07 34.04 -25.22
C SER A 16 -14.54 32.68 -25.69
N MET A 17 -14.34 32.47 -26.99
CA MET A 17 -13.60 31.32 -27.56
C MET A 17 -12.15 31.65 -27.92
N LEU A 18 -11.68 32.86 -27.59
CA LEU A 18 -10.28 33.02 -27.23
C LEU A 18 -10.13 32.36 -25.86
N ALA A 19 -10.13 31.02 -25.88
CA ALA A 19 -9.32 30.25 -24.96
C ALA A 19 -8.04 31.03 -24.77
N VAL A 20 -7.63 31.20 -23.51
CA VAL A 20 -6.30 31.70 -23.17
C VAL A 20 -5.34 30.85 -23.98
N GLY A 21 -4.96 31.35 -25.15
CA GLY A 21 -3.88 30.86 -25.93
C GLY A 21 -2.68 31.28 -25.12
N VAL A 22 -2.36 30.48 -24.10
CA VAL A 22 -0.97 30.25 -23.79
C VAL A 22 -0.39 29.89 -25.15
N PHE A 23 0.30 30.84 -25.78
CA PHE A 23 0.98 30.61 -27.04
C PHE A 23 1.80 29.36 -26.79
N ALA A 24 1.39 28.22 -27.38
CA ALA A 24 2.12 26.99 -27.26
C ALA A 24 3.51 27.29 -27.85
N VAL A 25 4.48 27.49 -26.96
CA VAL A 25 5.86 27.78 -27.36
C VAL A 25 6.27 26.62 -28.23
N GLU A 26 6.69 26.89 -29.47
CA GLU A 26 7.10 25.81 -30.37
C GLU A 26 8.23 25.01 -29.68
N PRO A 27 8.14 23.67 -29.67
CA PRO A 27 9.09 22.85 -28.96
C PRO A 27 10.49 23.01 -29.54
N THR A 28 11.43 23.53 -28.74
CA THR A 28 12.83 23.74 -29.14
C THR A 28 13.63 22.44 -29.18
N TYR A 29 13.20 21.43 -28.42
CA TYR A 29 13.73 20.08 -28.45
C TYR A 29 12.85 19.19 -29.34
N SER A 30 13.37 18.75 -30.48
CA SER A 30 12.60 17.98 -31.46
C SER A 30 12.24 16.57 -30.96
N SER A 31 11.12 16.03 -31.42
CA SER A 31 10.71 14.63 -31.15
C SER A 31 11.78 13.61 -31.54
N GLN A 32 12.54 13.82 -32.63
CA GLN A 32 13.61 12.90 -33.02
C GLN A 32 14.76 12.86 -32.01
N LYS A 33 15.13 14.01 -31.43
CA LYS A 33 16.13 14.06 -30.34
C LYS A 33 15.62 13.33 -29.11
N ALA A 34 14.34 13.50 -28.76
CA ALA A 34 13.73 12.78 -27.64
C ALA A 34 13.71 11.27 -27.87
N LYS A 35 13.36 10.79 -29.08
CA LYS A 35 13.45 9.38 -29.44
C LYS A 35 14.89 8.84 -29.35
N ASN A 36 15.87 9.62 -29.79
CA ASN A 36 17.28 9.21 -29.71
C ASN A 36 17.76 9.10 -28.25
N LEU A 37 17.36 10.04 -27.37
CA LEU A 37 17.65 9.99 -25.94
C LEU A 37 17.07 8.72 -25.29
N VAL A 38 15.79 8.42 -25.55
CA VAL A 38 15.13 7.22 -24.99
C VAL A 38 15.70 5.93 -25.61
N SER A 39 16.11 5.98 -26.88
CA SER A 39 16.80 4.88 -27.57
C SER A 39 18.14 4.55 -26.92
N GLU A 40 18.92 5.56 -26.53
CA GLU A 40 20.20 5.39 -25.83
C GLU A 40 20.03 4.68 -24.48
N ILE A 41 18.97 5.01 -23.73
CA ILE A 41 18.69 4.41 -22.42
C ILE A 41 18.16 2.98 -22.56
N SER A 42 17.17 2.78 -23.44
CA SER A 42 16.46 1.50 -23.59
C SER A 42 17.20 0.47 -24.44
N GLY A 43 18.07 0.92 -25.35
CA GLY A 43 18.68 0.09 -26.40
C GLY A 43 17.73 -0.24 -27.56
N ILE A 44 16.53 0.34 -27.60
CA ILE A 44 15.56 0.16 -28.69
C ILE A 44 15.85 1.18 -29.78
N ASP A 45 15.79 0.79 -31.05
CA ASP A 45 15.96 1.70 -32.18
C ASP A 45 14.98 2.89 -32.11
N ALA A 46 15.52 4.11 -32.17
CA ALA A 46 14.78 5.37 -32.17
C ALA A 46 13.62 5.39 -33.18
N ALA A 47 13.75 4.71 -34.33
CA ALA A 47 12.72 4.66 -35.37
C ALA A 47 11.45 3.91 -34.94
N LYS A 48 11.54 3.04 -33.92
CA LYS A 48 10.40 2.24 -33.43
C LYS A 48 9.49 3.00 -32.47
N PHE A 49 9.94 4.12 -31.92
CA PHE A 49 9.16 4.89 -30.96
C PHE A 49 8.09 5.75 -31.63
N SER A 50 6.90 5.82 -31.03
CA SER A 50 5.98 6.93 -31.25
C SER A 50 6.38 8.14 -30.39
N ALA A 51 5.94 9.33 -30.78
CA ALA A 51 6.15 10.56 -30.04
C ALA A 51 4.91 11.44 -30.14
N GLU A 52 4.32 11.77 -29.00
CA GLU A 52 3.12 12.62 -28.90
C GLU A 52 3.42 13.81 -27.98
N LEU A 53 3.13 15.02 -28.44
CA LEU A 53 3.31 16.22 -27.64
C LEU A 53 2.12 16.38 -26.69
N SER A 54 2.38 16.53 -25.39
CA SER A 54 1.35 16.85 -24.39
C SER A 54 1.78 18.04 -23.53
N TYR A 55 0.81 18.61 -22.82
CA TYR A 55 1.09 19.51 -21.72
C TYR A 55 1.70 18.75 -20.54
N ARG A 56 2.62 19.39 -19.81
CA ARG A 56 3.11 18.95 -18.52
C ARG A 56 2.25 19.57 -17.44
N TYR A 57 1.79 18.76 -16.50
CA TYR A 57 1.04 19.28 -15.36
C TYR A 57 1.99 19.87 -14.32
N ASP A 58 3.20 19.33 -14.18
CA ASP A 58 4.12 19.72 -13.12
C ASP A 58 4.69 21.14 -13.28
N VAL A 59 4.95 21.55 -14.52
CA VAL A 59 5.39 22.90 -14.92
C VAL A 59 4.62 23.35 -16.15
N PRO A 60 4.40 24.67 -16.38
CA PRO A 60 3.73 25.18 -17.57
C PRO A 60 4.60 25.05 -18.83
N SER A 61 4.82 23.80 -19.25
CA SER A 61 5.68 23.38 -20.37
C SER A 61 4.97 22.29 -21.18
N GLN A 62 5.53 21.96 -22.34
CA GLN A 62 5.14 20.80 -23.13
C GLN A 62 6.19 19.71 -23.02
N ALA A 63 5.79 18.47 -23.20
CA ALA A 63 6.71 17.33 -23.25
C ALA A 63 6.33 16.32 -24.32
N TRP A 64 7.36 15.63 -24.83
CA TRP A 64 7.21 14.50 -25.70
C TRP A 64 6.96 13.24 -24.88
N ASN A 65 5.77 12.65 -25.07
CA ASN A 65 5.46 11.29 -24.65
C ASN A 65 6.04 10.33 -25.68
N ILE A 66 7.15 9.68 -25.32
CA ILE A 66 7.81 8.69 -26.15
C ILE A 66 7.33 7.31 -25.73
N ARG A 67 6.78 6.54 -26.67
CA ARG A 67 6.22 5.21 -26.36
C ARG A 67 6.71 4.15 -27.34
N TYR A 68 6.98 2.97 -26.81
CA TYR A 68 7.20 1.74 -27.56
C TYR A 68 6.50 0.60 -26.84
N TRP A 69 5.85 -0.28 -27.58
CA TRP A 69 5.22 -1.46 -27.04
C TRP A 69 5.32 -2.59 -28.07
N ASP A 70 5.72 -3.78 -27.59
CA ASP A 70 5.58 -5.04 -28.30
C ASP A 70 5.12 -6.15 -27.33
N GLU A 71 5.14 -7.39 -27.79
CA GLU A 71 4.73 -8.54 -26.99
C GLU A 71 5.57 -8.73 -25.71
N ASN A 72 6.83 -8.30 -25.68
CA ASN A 72 7.76 -8.58 -24.59
C ASN A 72 8.10 -7.34 -23.75
N ILE A 73 8.04 -6.15 -24.33
CA ILE A 73 8.61 -4.93 -23.74
C ILE A 73 7.66 -3.77 -23.95
N THR A 74 7.56 -2.94 -22.92
CA THR A 74 7.01 -1.60 -23.05
C THR A 74 7.98 -0.57 -22.51
N VAL A 75 8.11 0.53 -23.24
CA VAL A 75 8.86 1.71 -22.83
C VAL A 75 7.98 2.93 -22.94
N ASN A 76 7.91 3.70 -21.87
CA ASN A 76 7.26 5.01 -21.82
C ASN A 76 8.25 6.01 -21.25
N ALA A 77 8.37 7.19 -21.85
CA ALA A 77 9.18 8.26 -21.31
C ALA A 77 8.55 9.61 -21.59
N LEU A 78 8.79 10.56 -20.69
CA LEU A 78 8.40 11.96 -20.83
C LEU A 78 9.67 12.79 -20.91
N VAL A 79 9.85 13.53 -22.02
CA VAL A 79 11.00 14.40 -22.25
C VAL A 79 10.51 15.82 -22.46
N ASP A 80 10.98 16.77 -21.65
CA ASP A 80 10.59 18.17 -21.78
C ASP A 80 10.90 18.69 -23.20
N ALA A 81 9.89 19.25 -23.85
CA ALA A 81 9.96 19.63 -25.25
C ALA A 81 10.71 20.95 -25.46
N SER A 82 11.02 21.69 -24.39
CA SER A 82 11.81 22.92 -24.42
C SER A 82 13.28 22.64 -24.10
N THR A 83 13.54 21.94 -23.00
CA THR A 83 14.89 21.75 -22.45
C THR A 83 15.53 20.43 -22.89
N GLY A 84 14.73 19.42 -23.24
CA GLY A 84 15.21 18.06 -23.48
C GLY A 84 15.48 17.26 -22.19
N GLU A 85 15.08 17.77 -21.03
CA GLU A 85 15.17 17.08 -19.74
C GLU A 85 14.35 15.78 -19.77
N LEU A 86 14.95 14.68 -19.31
CA LEU A 86 14.21 13.45 -19.06
C LEU A 86 13.43 13.61 -17.76
N VAL A 87 12.11 13.68 -17.84
CA VAL A 87 11.21 13.87 -16.68
C VAL A 87 10.83 12.52 -16.07
N SER A 88 10.49 11.57 -16.94
CA SER A 88 10.19 10.21 -16.54
C SER A 88 10.63 9.20 -17.60
N TYR A 89 10.97 8.01 -17.15
CA TYR A 89 11.28 6.87 -17.99
C TYR A 89 10.81 5.60 -17.29
N ARG A 90 10.14 4.74 -18.03
CA ARG A 90 9.67 3.44 -17.57
C ARG A 90 9.96 2.41 -18.63
N TYR A 91 10.62 1.34 -18.25
CA TYR A 91 10.87 0.14 -19.02
C TYR A 91 10.32 -1.02 -18.22
N TYR A 92 9.38 -1.75 -18.79
CA TYR A 92 8.87 -2.98 -18.19
C TYR A 92 8.83 -4.09 -19.22
N LYS A 93 9.15 -5.30 -18.76
CA LYS A 93 8.86 -6.51 -19.50
C LYS A 93 7.38 -6.84 -19.33
N ASN A 94 6.72 -7.18 -20.43
CA ASN A 94 5.33 -7.61 -20.41
C ASN A 94 5.31 -9.07 -19.94
N TYR A 95 5.13 -9.28 -18.64
CA TYR A 95 5.08 -10.62 -18.07
C TYR A 95 3.79 -11.32 -18.46
N TYR A 96 3.94 -12.50 -19.04
CA TYR A 96 2.86 -13.46 -19.23
C TYR A 96 3.14 -14.69 -18.35
N PRO A 97 2.11 -15.31 -17.75
CA PRO A 97 2.28 -16.56 -17.02
C PRO A 97 3.02 -17.59 -17.88
N GLY A 98 4.21 -18.02 -17.43
CA GLY A 98 5.08 -18.96 -18.14
C GLY A 98 6.28 -18.35 -18.87
N SER A 99 6.59 -17.07 -18.69
CA SER A 99 7.84 -16.48 -19.21
C SER A 99 9.08 -17.13 -18.57
N GLU A 100 10.06 -17.52 -19.40
CA GLU A 100 11.35 -18.12 -18.96
C GLU A 100 12.32 -17.11 -18.31
N ASP A 101 11.85 -15.88 -18.03
CA ASP A 101 12.70 -14.83 -17.49
C ASP A 101 13.04 -15.10 -16.01
N ASN A 102 14.30 -15.46 -15.76
CA ASN A 102 14.85 -15.52 -14.43
C ASN A 102 14.88 -14.11 -13.81
N ASN A 103 14.13 -13.91 -12.73
CA ASN A 103 14.07 -12.65 -11.98
C ASN A 103 14.90 -12.67 -10.69
N VAL A 104 15.71 -13.70 -10.48
CA VAL A 104 16.60 -13.79 -9.31
C VAL A 104 17.66 -12.69 -9.38
N PRO A 105 17.82 -11.88 -8.31
CA PRO A 105 18.83 -10.84 -8.28
C PRO A 105 20.27 -11.36 -8.45
N ASN A 106 21.05 -10.63 -9.25
CA ASN A 106 22.49 -10.85 -9.40
C ASN A 106 23.33 -9.80 -8.67
N TYR A 107 22.70 -8.69 -8.30
CA TYR A 107 23.32 -7.57 -7.63
C TYR A 107 22.65 -7.33 -6.28
N THR A 108 23.40 -6.81 -5.31
CA THR A 108 22.84 -6.20 -4.10
C THR A 108 22.39 -4.76 -4.39
N ARG A 109 21.60 -4.18 -3.49
CA ARG A 109 21.22 -2.77 -3.53
C ARG A 109 22.46 -1.87 -3.52
N ASP A 110 23.40 -2.11 -2.61
CA ASP A 110 24.65 -1.33 -2.55
C ASP A 110 25.43 -1.34 -3.88
N GLU A 111 25.50 -2.48 -4.57
CA GLU A 111 26.18 -2.59 -5.88
C GLU A 111 25.48 -1.77 -6.98
N LEU A 112 24.17 -1.49 -6.86
CA LEU A 112 23.39 -0.76 -7.85
C LEU A 112 23.19 0.72 -7.52
N LYS A 113 23.40 1.15 -6.27
CA LYS A 113 23.33 2.57 -5.86
C LYS A 113 24.23 3.46 -6.73
N ASP A 114 25.46 3.04 -7.00
CA ASP A 114 26.39 3.80 -7.84
C ASP A 114 25.92 3.90 -9.31
N LYS A 115 25.25 2.86 -9.83
CA LYS A 115 24.64 2.92 -11.17
C LYS A 115 23.52 3.94 -11.21
N ALA A 116 22.70 4.01 -10.15
CA ALA A 116 21.64 4.99 -10.03
C ALA A 116 22.20 6.43 -10.01
N LEU A 117 23.18 6.69 -9.15
CA LEU A 117 23.84 8.00 -9.06
C LEU A 117 24.50 8.42 -10.38
N ASN A 118 25.17 7.50 -11.07
CA ASN A 118 25.79 7.78 -12.37
C ASN A 118 24.74 8.06 -13.46
N PHE A 119 23.59 7.38 -13.42
CA PHE A 119 22.47 7.68 -14.31
C PHE A 119 21.97 9.11 -14.08
N ILE A 120 21.73 9.50 -12.82
CA ILE A 120 21.30 10.85 -12.47
C ILE A 120 22.33 11.89 -12.93
N LYS A 121 23.61 11.65 -12.67
CA LYS A 121 24.70 12.55 -13.09
C LYS A 121 24.74 12.77 -14.60
N ARG A 122 24.32 11.78 -15.40
CA ARG A 122 24.28 11.86 -16.86
C ARG A 122 23.05 12.59 -17.38
N TYR A 123 21.87 12.31 -16.81
CA TYR A 123 20.59 12.74 -17.38
C TYR A 123 19.92 13.90 -16.64
N ALA A 124 20.34 14.21 -15.42
CA ALA A 124 19.94 15.37 -14.62
C ALA A 124 21.15 16.01 -13.89
N PRO A 125 22.19 16.43 -14.62
CA PRO A 125 23.46 16.90 -14.03
C PRO A 125 23.29 18.15 -13.15
N ASP A 126 22.33 19.02 -13.46
CA ASP A 126 21.99 20.24 -12.71
C ASP A 126 21.36 19.94 -11.33
N LYS A 127 20.81 18.74 -11.14
CA LYS A 127 20.15 18.28 -9.91
C LYS A 127 21.04 17.38 -9.05
N TYR A 128 22.09 16.81 -9.63
CA TYR A 128 22.94 15.80 -8.98
C TYR A 128 23.60 16.27 -7.66
N ASP A 129 23.96 17.54 -7.56
CA ASP A 129 24.54 18.10 -6.33
C ASP A 129 23.48 18.53 -5.31
N GLN A 130 22.21 18.58 -5.72
CA GLN A 130 21.05 18.96 -4.92
C GLN A 130 20.25 17.74 -4.42
N ILE A 131 20.81 16.54 -4.45
CA ILE A 131 20.17 15.34 -3.89
C ILE A 131 20.97 14.77 -2.73
N ASP A 132 20.27 14.24 -1.74
CA ASP A 132 20.86 13.35 -0.75
C ASP A 132 21.30 12.07 -1.44
N LYS A 133 22.61 11.78 -1.38
CA LYS A 133 23.24 10.63 -2.05
C LYS A 133 23.13 9.36 -1.20
N ASP A 134 22.60 9.43 0.01
CA ASP A 134 22.36 8.31 0.91
C ASP A 134 20.85 8.08 1.10
N PRO A 135 20.14 7.59 0.06
CA PRO A 135 18.70 7.38 0.14
C PRO A 135 18.36 6.36 1.23
N ASP A 136 17.18 6.52 1.82
CA ASP A 136 16.67 5.58 2.81
C ASP A 136 16.66 4.14 2.28
N PHE A 137 16.94 3.19 3.17
CA PHE A 137 16.80 1.79 2.84
C PHE A 137 15.32 1.42 2.71
N GLN A 138 15.01 0.69 1.66
CA GLN A 138 13.68 0.13 1.44
C GLN A 138 13.83 -1.32 1.02
N TYR A 139 13.08 -2.18 1.71
CA TYR A 139 12.96 -3.58 1.32
C TYR A 139 12.27 -3.66 -0.04
N GLY A 140 12.90 -4.37 -0.97
CA GLY A 140 12.25 -4.82 -2.18
C GLY A 140 11.28 -5.95 -1.90
N PHE A 141 10.62 -6.41 -2.95
CA PHE A 141 9.72 -7.54 -2.91
C PHE A 141 10.09 -8.51 -4.04
N TYR A 142 10.22 -9.78 -3.72
CA TYR A 142 10.52 -10.83 -4.68
C TYR A 142 9.34 -11.78 -4.82
N ASN A 143 8.89 -11.96 -6.06
CA ASN A 143 7.95 -13.00 -6.42
C ASN A 143 8.66 -14.04 -7.27
N TYR A 144 8.60 -15.31 -6.88
CA TYR A 144 9.22 -16.39 -7.66
C TYR A 144 8.61 -16.51 -9.06
N LYS A 145 9.47 -16.42 -10.09
CA LYS A 145 9.09 -16.56 -11.52
C LYS A 145 7.97 -15.62 -11.97
N ASP A 146 7.82 -14.47 -11.30
CA ASP A 146 6.82 -13.46 -11.61
C ASP A 146 7.40 -12.05 -11.48
N GLY A 147 7.33 -11.29 -12.57
CA GLY A 147 7.73 -9.89 -12.58
C GLY A 147 9.24 -9.64 -12.56
N GLN A 148 9.59 -8.36 -12.71
CA GLN A 148 10.96 -7.85 -12.55
C GLN A 148 11.23 -7.59 -11.08
N THR A 149 12.35 -8.10 -10.56
CA THR A 149 12.83 -7.68 -9.23
C THR A 149 13.61 -6.39 -9.39
N ASN A 150 13.12 -5.31 -8.77
CA ASN A 150 13.70 -3.98 -8.87
C ASN A 150 14.13 -3.47 -7.49
N TYR A 151 15.26 -2.77 -7.43
CA TYR A 151 15.62 -1.94 -6.29
C TYR A 151 15.32 -0.49 -6.60
N THR A 152 14.45 0.13 -5.80
CA THR A 152 14.04 1.54 -5.94
C THR A 152 14.79 2.41 -4.95
N TYR A 153 15.36 3.51 -5.43
CA TYR A 153 16.04 4.52 -4.63
C TYR A 153 15.25 5.82 -4.71
N HIS A 154 15.01 6.44 -3.57
CA HIS A 154 14.38 7.74 -3.45
C HIS A 154 15.46 8.76 -3.03
N PHE A 155 16.08 9.40 -4.01
CA PHE A 155 17.08 10.43 -3.76
C PHE A 155 16.36 11.75 -3.49
N LYS A 156 16.17 12.06 -2.20
CA LYS A 156 15.46 13.28 -1.76
C LYS A 156 16.24 14.53 -2.14
N ARG A 157 15.52 15.63 -2.38
CA ARG A 157 16.13 16.92 -2.72
C ARG A 157 16.69 17.61 -1.49
N ASN A 158 17.96 18.00 -1.55
CA ASN A 158 18.57 18.95 -0.63
C ASN A 158 18.20 20.37 -1.05
N VAL A 159 17.65 21.12 -0.11
CA VAL A 159 17.21 22.51 -0.27
C VAL A 159 17.96 23.35 0.75
N GLU A 160 18.81 24.26 0.27
CA GLU A 160 19.64 25.12 1.14
C GLU A 160 18.78 25.95 2.11
N GLN A 161 17.62 26.43 1.64
CA GLN A 161 16.64 27.14 2.47
C GLN A 161 16.18 26.34 3.69
N LEU A 162 16.22 25.00 3.62
CA LEU A 162 15.84 24.12 4.71
C LEU A 162 17.02 23.78 5.63
N SER A 163 18.24 24.31 5.48
CA SER A 163 19.39 23.81 6.28
C SER A 163 19.23 23.91 7.81
N GLY A 164 18.29 24.71 8.31
CA GLY A 164 17.91 24.79 9.74
C GLY A 164 16.70 23.96 10.16
N ILE A 165 16.03 23.25 9.24
CA ILE A 165 14.79 22.47 9.42
C ILE A 165 14.90 21.18 8.59
N ASN A 166 14.51 19.99 9.08
CA ASN A 166 14.63 18.73 8.30
C ASN A 166 16.04 18.39 7.79
N ASP A 167 17.11 18.87 8.44
CA ASP A 167 18.49 18.68 7.96
C ASP A 167 18.73 19.14 6.50
N GLY A 168 17.91 20.08 5.99
CA GLY A 168 18.02 20.55 4.61
C GLY A 168 17.29 19.71 3.56
N ILE A 169 16.43 18.76 3.94
CA ILE A 169 15.82 17.79 3.01
C ILE A 169 14.33 18.11 2.75
N ASP A 170 13.94 18.21 1.47
CA ASP A 170 12.54 18.17 1.05
C ASP A 170 12.13 16.72 0.72
N ILE A 171 11.23 16.17 1.53
CA ILE A 171 10.79 14.77 1.44
C ILE A 171 9.82 14.48 0.30
N ASN A 172 9.15 15.50 -0.24
CA ASN A 172 8.19 15.33 -1.33
C ASN A 172 8.83 15.57 -2.70
N GLN A 173 10.08 16.03 -2.74
CA GLN A 173 10.81 16.31 -3.97
C GLN A 173 12.09 15.50 -4.06
N GLY A 174 12.49 15.17 -5.29
CA GLY A 174 13.68 14.37 -5.51
C GLY A 174 13.63 13.59 -6.81
N ILE A 175 14.39 12.52 -6.83
CA ILE A 175 14.54 11.64 -7.98
C ILE A 175 14.33 10.20 -7.53
N ASP A 176 13.29 9.58 -8.07
CA ASP A 176 13.01 8.17 -7.90
C ASP A 176 13.62 7.39 -9.05
N ILE A 177 14.37 6.34 -8.74
CA ILE A 177 14.98 5.48 -9.75
C ILE A 177 14.93 4.03 -9.32
N SER A 178 14.43 3.18 -10.21
CA SER A 178 14.41 1.73 -10.02
C SER A 178 15.36 1.07 -11.00
N ILE A 179 16.14 0.11 -10.49
CA ILE A 179 17.09 -0.68 -11.28
C ILE A 179 16.73 -2.15 -11.13
N ASP A 180 16.64 -2.84 -12.26
CA ASP A 180 16.42 -4.27 -12.34
C ASP A 180 17.60 -5.01 -11.66
N ALA A 181 17.31 -5.75 -10.61
CA ALA A 181 18.30 -6.39 -9.73
C ALA A 181 19.00 -7.59 -10.41
N THR A 182 18.44 -8.10 -11.51
CA THR A 182 19.01 -9.21 -12.29
C THR A 182 20.02 -8.69 -13.33
N THR A 183 19.67 -7.60 -14.01
CA THR A 183 20.40 -7.09 -15.18
C THR A 183 21.22 -5.82 -14.88
N GLY A 184 20.86 -5.09 -13.83
CA GLY A 184 21.44 -3.80 -13.47
C GLY A 184 21.03 -2.66 -14.41
N LYS A 185 19.97 -2.83 -15.20
CA LYS A 185 19.42 -1.79 -16.09
C LYS A 185 18.38 -0.94 -15.36
N VAL A 186 18.32 0.35 -15.70
CA VAL A 186 17.27 1.24 -15.19
C VAL A 186 15.92 0.81 -15.77
N SER A 187 14.96 0.55 -14.89
CA SER A 187 13.59 0.15 -15.23
C SER A 187 12.60 1.29 -14.97
N ASN A 188 12.88 2.17 -14.02
CA ASN A 188 12.05 3.33 -13.74
C ASN A 188 12.92 4.53 -13.36
N TYR A 189 12.48 5.72 -13.76
CA TYR A 189 13.07 6.99 -13.40
C TYR A 189 11.96 8.04 -13.38
N TYR A 190 11.92 8.86 -12.34
CA TYR A 190 10.98 9.95 -12.21
C TYR A 190 11.60 11.11 -11.43
N ILE A 191 11.48 12.31 -11.97
CA ILE A 191 11.87 13.55 -11.29
C ILE A 191 10.60 14.22 -10.77
N ASN A 192 10.57 14.50 -9.46
CA ASN A 192 9.62 15.45 -8.89
C ASN A 192 10.38 16.69 -8.40
N TRP A 193 10.23 17.80 -9.13
CA TRP A 193 11.03 18.99 -8.88
C TRP A 193 10.23 20.26 -9.15
N THR A 194 9.90 20.98 -8.07
CA THR A 194 9.20 22.25 -8.11
C THR A 194 10.21 23.39 -8.09
N ASP A 195 10.03 24.39 -8.95
CA ASP A 195 10.82 25.62 -8.89
C ASP A 195 10.41 26.45 -7.67
N ILE A 196 11.25 26.42 -6.64
CA ILE A 196 11.05 27.14 -5.38
C ILE A 196 11.91 28.40 -5.27
N SER A 197 12.52 28.86 -6.37
CA SER A 197 13.47 29.99 -6.37
C SER A 197 12.85 31.32 -5.89
N LYS A 198 11.53 31.44 -5.98
CA LYS A 198 10.76 32.61 -5.53
C LYS A 198 10.08 32.42 -4.18
N VAL A 199 10.20 31.25 -3.56
CA VAL A 199 9.53 30.98 -2.28
C VAL A 199 10.34 31.63 -1.17
N ASP A 200 9.75 32.64 -0.55
CA ASP A 200 10.28 33.24 0.67
C ASP A 200 10.19 32.24 1.83
N ILE A 201 11.17 32.16 2.71
CA ILE A 201 11.09 31.31 3.92
C ILE A 201 11.19 32.13 5.20
N ASP A 202 11.14 33.45 5.10
CA ASP A 202 11.06 34.32 6.26
C ASP A 202 9.62 34.31 6.82
N GLY A 203 9.53 34.39 8.15
CA GLY A 203 8.25 34.49 8.86
C GLY A 203 7.40 33.21 8.87
N LEU A 204 8.01 32.03 8.70
CA LEU A 204 7.33 30.76 8.97
C LEU A 204 7.05 30.62 10.47
N LEU A 205 6.03 29.84 10.81
CA LEU A 205 5.78 29.37 12.17
C LEU A 205 7.01 28.61 12.70
N SER A 206 7.29 28.78 13.98
CA SER A 206 8.25 27.94 14.68
C SER A 206 7.79 26.48 14.70
N GLU A 207 8.73 25.54 14.91
CA GLU A 207 8.40 24.11 14.99
C GLU A 207 7.40 23.83 16.11
N ASP A 208 7.53 24.49 17.27
CA ASP A 208 6.61 24.33 18.40
C ASP A 208 5.18 24.82 18.05
N GLU A 209 5.06 25.98 17.40
CA GLU A 209 3.76 26.51 16.95
C GLU A 209 3.12 25.61 15.88
N ALA A 210 3.92 25.11 14.95
CA ALA A 210 3.46 24.21 13.90
C ALA A 210 3.03 22.86 14.48
N LEU A 211 3.77 22.29 15.44
CA LEU A 211 3.41 21.06 16.14
C LEU A 211 2.13 21.22 16.94
N GLU A 212 1.95 22.33 17.67
CA GLU A 212 0.72 22.59 18.42
C GLU A 212 -0.50 22.63 17.48
N LYS A 213 -0.38 23.32 16.34
CA LYS A 213 -1.45 23.35 15.32
C LYS A 213 -1.69 21.97 14.69
N MET A 214 -0.62 21.25 14.34
CA MET A 214 -0.74 19.92 13.76
C MET A 214 -1.36 18.93 14.73
N ASP A 215 -1.09 19.03 16.03
CA ASP A 215 -1.73 18.19 17.04
C ASP A 215 -3.22 18.49 17.17
N GLN A 216 -3.62 19.76 17.18
CA GLN A 216 -5.04 20.16 17.16
C GLN A 216 -5.79 19.61 15.94
N ILE A 217 -5.13 19.60 14.77
CA ILE A 217 -5.72 19.15 13.50
C ILE A 217 -5.69 17.63 13.34
N MET A 218 -4.56 17.00 13.68
CA MET A 218 -4.32 15.58 13.44
C MET A 218 -4.65 14.78 14.68
N GLY A 219 -4.04 15.04 15.83
CA GLY A 219 -4.35 14.43 17.12
C GLY A 219 -4.11 12.91 17.21
N THR A 220 -4.14 12.40 18.45
CA THR A 220 -4.01 10.97 18.77
C THR A 220 -5.33 10.41 19.29
N PHE A 221 -5.67 9.19 18.87
CA PHE A 221 -6.94 8.55 19.22
C PHE A 221 -6.75 7.11 19.68
N LEU A 222 -7.54 6.72 20.67
CA LEU A 222 -7.72 5.33 21.05
C LEU A 222 -8.65 4.64 20.04
N VAL A 223 -8.15 3.65 19.32
CA VAL A 223 -8.84 2.99 18.20
C VAL A 223 -8.75 1.48 18.32
N GLN A 224 -9.85 0.79 18.01
CA GLN A 224 -9.84 -0.66 17.81
C GLN A 224 -9.71 -0.95 16.31
N LYS A 225 -8.71 -1.77 15.94
CA LYS A 225 -8.38 -2.04 14.54
C LYS A 225 -7.92 -3.48 14.35
N ASP A 226 -8.29 -4.06 13.21
CA ASP A 226 -7.74 -5.32 12.75
C ASP A 226 -6.38 -5.08 12.08
N ILE A 227 -5.37 -5.78 12.59
CA ILE A 227 -3.98 -5.68 12.19
C ILE A 227 -3.67 -6.84 11.27
N TRP A 228 -3.45 -6.52 10.01
CA TRP A 228 -3.11 -7.48 8.97
C TRP A 228 -1.59 -7.56 8.87
N ARG A 229 -1.04 -8.76 9.05
CA ARG A 229 0.39 -9.04 8.83
C ARG A 229 0.55 -10.07 7.73
N GLU A 230 1.69 -10.02 7.05
CA GLU A 230 2.01 -11.01 6.03
C GLU A 230 1.99 -12.42 6.66
N TYR A 231 1.24 -13.33 6.04
CA TYR A 231 1.04 -14.70 6.51
C TYR A 231 0.35 -14.87 7.87
N SER A 232 -0.17 -13.82 8.52
CA SER A 232 -0.89 -13.97 9.79
C SER A 232 -2.39 -13.68 9.65
N PRO A 233 -3.25 -14.35 10.44
CA PRO A 233 -4.63 -13.91 10.60
C PRO A 233 -4.70 -12.49 11.18
N PRO A 234 -5.78 -11.74 10.90
CA PRO A 234 -5.93 -10.39 11.45
C PRO A 234 -6.00 -10.43 12.97
N GLU A 235 -5.18 -9.63 13.63
CA GLU A 235 -5.24 -9.45 15.07
C GLU A 235 -6.05 -8.22 15.42
N ASN A 236 -7.11 -8.37 16.21
CA ASN A 236 -7.84 -7.22 16.72
C ASN A 236 -7.04 -6.57 17.87
N LYS A 237 -6.63 -5.31 17.70
CA LYS A 237 -5.84 -4.57 18.69
C LYS A 237 -6.48 -3.24 19.08
N LEU A 238 -6.27 -2.87 20.34
CA LEU A 238 -6.53 -1.53 20.87
C LEU A 238 -5.25 -0.70 20.79
N LEU A 239 -5.28 0.40 20.05
CA LEU A 239 -4.10 1.22 19.75
C LEU A 239 -4.34 2.68 20.08
N TYR A 240 -3.31 3.38 20.51
CA TYR A 240 -3.20 4.83 20.35
C TYR A 240 -2.59 5.13 18.98
N ALA A 241 -3.33 5.79 18.09
CA ALA A 241 -2.92 6.03 16.72
C ALA A 241 -3.17 7.47 16.28
N PRO A 242 -2.30 8.06 15.43
CA PRO A 242 -2.58 9.36 14.82
C PRO A 242 -3.83 9.26 13.93
N ALA A 243 -4.56 10.36 13.72
CA ALA A 243 -5.82 10.38 12.96
C ALA A 243 -5.81 9.56 11.66
N LYS A 244 -4.76 9.71 10.84
CA LYS A 244 -4.60 8.96 9.58
C LYS A 244 -4.63 7.44 9.79
N SER A 245 -3.87 6.95 10.77
CA SER A 245 -3.79 5.51 11.11
C SER A 245 -5.04 5.02 11.84
N ALA A 246 -5.70 5.90 12.61
CA ALA A 246 -6.99 5.66 13.25
C ALA A 246 -8.18 5.66 12.28
N GLY A 247 -7.97 5.98 11.00
CA GLY A 247 -9.01 5.92 9.96
C GLY A 247 -9.93 7.13 9.93
N LEU A 248 -9.50 8.27 10.49
CA LEU A 248 -10.25 9.52 10.37
C LEU A 248 -9.95 10.11 8.99
N TYR A 249 -11.00 10.32 8.19
CA TYR A 249 -10.94 11.02 6.92
C TYR A 249 -12.22 11.86 6.77
N PRO A 250 -12.24 12.90 5.92
CA PRO A 250 -11.09 13.48 5.24
C PRO A 250 -10.12 14.17 6.22
N LEU A 251 -8.86 14.33 5.82
CA LEU A 251 -7.81 15.01 6.58
C LEU A 251 -7.01 15.93 5.65
N PRO A 252 -6.46 17.04 6.16
CA PRO A 252 -5.49 17.82 5.40
C PRO A 252 -4.19 17.01 5.22
N MET A 253 -3.43 17.38 4.18
CA MET A 253 -2.07 16.90 3.97
C MET A 253 -1.12 17.48 5.02
N GLY A 254 -1.37 18.72 5.46
CA GLY A 254 -0.55 19.44 6.44
C GLY A 254 -1.11 20.84 6.69
N ILE A 255 -0.26 21.77 7.12
CA ILE A 255 -0.59 23.18 7.29
C ILE A 255 0.32 24.07 6.46
N ASP A 256 -0.21 25.18 5.96
CA ASP A 256 0.61 26.26 5.40
C ASP A 256 1.58 26.74 6.49
N ALA A 257 2.87 26.75 6.19
CA ALA A 257 3.90 26.99 7.19
C ALA A 257 3.95 28.44 7.69
N ARG A 258 3.25 29.39 7.06
CA ARG A 258 3.14 30.78 7.53
C ARG A 258 1.87 31.03 8.32
N THR A 259 0.74 30.56 7.80
CA THR A 259 -0.58 30.86 8.38
C THR A 259 -0.99 29.81 9.41
N GLY A 260 -0.52 28.57 9.23
CA GLY A 260 -0.95 27.39 9.95
C GLY A 260 -2.37 26.95 9.58
N GLU A 261 -2.91 27.44 8.46
CA GLU A 261 -4.18 26.98 7.93
C GLU A 261 -4.02 25.59 7.30
N PRO A 262 -5.01 24.68 7.44
CA PRO A 262 -4.95 23.37 6.82
C PRO A 262 -4.82 23.44 5.29
N VAL A 263 -4.03 22.53 4.72
CA VAL A 263 -3.76 22.43 3.28
C VAL A 263 -4.07 21.02 2.80
N ASN A 264 -4.76 20.89 1.67
CA ASN A 264 -5.11 19.61 1.07
C ASN A 264 -3.96 19.04 0.21
N TYR A 265 -4.15 17.87 -0.39
CA TYR A 265 -3.13 17.22 -1.22
C TYR A 265 -2.84 17.96 -2.54
N THR A 266 -3.70 18.89 -2.96
CA THR A 266 -3.44 19.76 -4.14
C THR A 266 -2.67 21.02 -3.77
N GLY A 267 -2.32 21.24 -2.50
CA GLY A 267 -1.64 22.44 -2.03
C GLY A 267 -2.58 23.65 -1.86
N GLN A 268 -3.89 23.46 -1.91
CA GLN A 268 -4.89 24.49 -1.64
C GLN A 268 -5.38 24.43 -0.19
N THR A 269 -6.01 25.49 0.30
CA THR A 269 -6.63 25.51 1.64
C THR A 269 -7.66 24.37 1.78
N PHE A 270 -7.58 23.65 2.89
CA PHE A 270 -8.50 22.57 3.24
C PHE A 270 -9.52 23.07 4.25
N GLU A 271 -10.78 23.19 3.82
CA GLU A 271 -11.88 23.58 4.70
C GLU A 271 -12.28 22.38 5.57
N MET A 272 -12.06 22.47 6.88
CA MET A 272 -12.31 21.41 7.86
C MET A 272 -13.32 21.87 8.90
N GLY A 273 -14.27 21.00 9.27
CA GLY A 273 -15.20 21.28 10.37
C GLY A 273 -14.65 20.82 11.71
N GLU A 274 -15.19 21.35 12.80
CA GLU A 274 -14.83 20.93 14.16
C GLU A 274 -15.11 19.43 14.37
N ARG A 275 -14.22 18.78 15.12
CA ARG A 275 -14.44 17.41 15.59
C ARG A 275 -15.29 17.47 16.84
N GLU A 276 -16.42 16.77 16.82
CA GLU A 276 -17.35 16.74 17.95
C GLU A 276 -18.00 15.37 18.10
N GLU A 277 -18.34 15.02 19.34
CA GLU A 277 -19.18 13.87 19.60
C GLU A 277 -20.62 14.19 19.19
N TYR A 278 -21.23 13.27 18.44
CA TYR A 278 -22.61 13.36 18.02
C TYR A 278 -23.36 12.08 18.39
N LYS A 279 -24.52 12.27 19.00
CA LYS A 279 -25.40 11.18 19.41
C LYS A 279 -26.73 11.24 18.67
N VAL A 280 -27.08 10.17 17.97
CA VAL A 280 -28.40 10.00 17.36
C VAL A 280 -29.38 9.33 18.33
N THR A 281 -30.67 9.59 18.14
CA THR A 281 -31.75 8.96 18.93
C THR A 281 -32.49 7.86 18.17
N ASN A 282 -32.49 7.90 16.84
CA ASN A 282 -33.18 6.93 15.98
C ASN A 282 -32.24 5.76 15.65
N VAL A 283 -32.16 4.79 16.56
CA VAL A 283 -31.19 3.69 16.51
C VAL A 283 -31.92 2.35 16.56
N ASN A 284 -31.62 1.49 15.59
CA ASN A 284 -31.96 0.09 15.62
C ASN A 284 -30.69 -0.69 15.95
N LYS A 285 -30.43 -0.84 17.25
CA LYS A 285 -29.26 -1.60 17.72
C LYS A 285 -29.36 -3.01 17.13
N MET A 286 -28.35 -3.38 16.34
CA MET A 286 -28.28 -4.67 15.64
C MET A 286 -28.18 -5.78 16.67
N SER A 287 -29.34 -6.28 17.08
CA SER A 287 -29.49 -7.36 18.05
C SER A 287 -29.78 -8.65 17.31
N SER A 288 -29.54 -9.77 17.98
CA SER A 288 -29.83 -11.10 17.43
C SER A 288 -31.31 -11.22 17.06
N LEU A 289 -31.57 -11.62 15.82
CA LEU A 289 -32.92 -11.85 15.26
C LEU A 289 -33.49 -13.24 15.63
N GLY A 290 -32.75 -13.99 16.45
CA GLY A 290 -32.98 -15.40 16.72
C GLY A 290 -32.74 -16.28 15.47
N LYS A 291 -32.95 -17.59 15.62
CA LYS A 291 -32.76 -18.55 14.53
C LYS A 291 -33.44 -18.10 13.23
N MET A 292 -32.65 -18.02 12.15
CA MET A 292 -33.05 -17.49 10.86
C MET A 292 -33.60 -18.57 9.93
N ASP A 293 -34.51 -18.15 9.08
CA ASP A 293 -34.94 -18.84 7.87
C ASP A 293 -35.03 -17.80 6.73
N GLU A 294 -35.24 -18.26 5.50
CA GLU A 294 -35.31 -17.37 4.33
C GLU A 294 -36.42 -16.32 4.46
N LYS A 295 -37.54 -16.68 5.10
CA LYS A 295 -38.64 -15.75 5.35
C LYS A 295 -38.22 -14.63 6.30
N LYS A 296 -37.59 -14.95 7.43
CA LYS A 296 -37.07 -13.95 8.37
C LYS A 296 -35.99 -13.06 7.74
N ALA A 297 -35.11 -13.63 6.92
CA ALA A 297 -34.10 -12.88 6.19
C ALA A 297 -34.76 -11.84 5.25
N LYS A 298 -35.81 -12.26 4.54
CA LYS A 298 -36.63 -11.38 3.70
C LYS A 298 -37.37 -10.31 4.51
N ASP A 299 -38.05 -10.71 5.59
CA ASP A 299 -38.79 -9.79 6.46
C ASP A 299 -37.86 -8.71 7.03
N PHE A 300 -36.65 -9.09 7.48
CA PHE A 300 -35.63 -8.17 7.97
C PHE A 300 -35.22 -7.11 6.94
N VAL A 301 -34.86 -7.51 5.71
CA VAL A 301 -34.44 -6.53 4.69
C VAL A 301 -35.59 -5.62 4.28
N GLU A 302 -36.82 -6.13 4.18
CA GLU A 302 -37.99 -5.31 3.87
C GLU A 302 -38.27 -4.29 4.98
N GLU A 303 -38.20 -4.69 6.24
CA GLU A 303 -38.36 -3.80 7.40
C GLU A 303 -37.25 -2.75 7.46
N TYR A 304 -36.00 -3.14 7.23
CA TYR A 304 -34.87 -2.21 7.20
C TYR A 304 -35.05 -1.18 6.09
N LEU A 305 -35.34 -1.61 4.86
CA LEU A 305 -35.57 -0.70 3.73
C LEU A 305 -36.74 0.25 3.96
N LYS A 306 -37.86 -0.25 4.53
CA LYS A 306 -39.00 0.58 4.95
C LYS A 306 -38.59 1.62 5.99
N SER A 307 -37.80 1.23 6.99
CA SER A 307 -37.30 2.14 8.03
C SER A 307 -36.39 3.24 7.48
N MET A 308 -35.74 2.97 6.34
CA MET A 308 -34.92 3.92 5.59
C MET A 308 -35.73 4.73 4.56
N GLY A 309 -37.07 4.66 4.60
CA GLY A 309 -37.98 5.41 3.74
C GLY A 309 -38.11 4.86 2.31
N ASN A 310 -37.72 3.61 2.06
CA ASN A 310 -37.78 2.98 0.75
C ASN A 310 -38.99 2.03 0.63
N ASP A 311 -39.41 1.79 -0.62
CA ASP A 311 -40.40 0.79 -0.97
C ASP A 311 -39.69 -0.52 -1.35
N PRO A 312 -39.72 -1.57 -0.50
CA PRO A 312 -38.96 -2.79 -0.75
C PRO A 312 -39.38 -3.53 -2.02
N GLU A 313 -40.62 -3.35 -2.50
CA GLU A 313 -41.11 -4.03 -3.70
C GLU A 313 -40.35 -3.60 -4.97
N LYS A 314 -39.65 -2.46 -4.92
CA LYS A 314 -38.84 -1.94 -6.04
C LYS A 314 -37.42 -2.52 -6.10
N PHE A 315 -37.01 -3.25 -5.07
CA PHE A 315 -35.65 -3.79 -4.97
C PHE A 315 -35.57 -5.16 -5.61
N ASN A 316 -34.49 -5.40 -6.35
CA ASN A 316 -34.12 -6.76 -6.71
C ASN A 316 -33.43 -7.37 -5.49
N LEU A 317 -34.09 -8.35 -4.87
CA LEU A 317 -33.61 -9.03 -3.68
C LEU A 317 -32.96 -10.37 -4.08
N ASN A 318 -31.75 -10.59 -3.59
CA ASN A 318 -31.04 -11.85 -3.63
C ASN A 318 -30.71 -12.28 -2.20
N ILE A 319 -31.11 -13.50 -1.83
CA ILE A 319 -30.74 -14.14 -0.58
C ILE A 319 -30.03 -15.44 -0.94
N SER A 320 -28.84 -15.64 -0.41
CA SER A 320 -28.06 -16.86 -0.59
C SER A 320 -27.52 -17.36 0.73
N ILE A 321 -27.26 -18.66 0.81
CA ILE A 321 -26.62 -19.28 1.98
C ILE A 321 -25.15 -19.48 1.66
N ASN A 322 -24.28 -19.06 2.58
CA ASN A 322 -22.87 -19.40 2.56
C ASN A 322 -22.57 -20.31 3.75
N GLU A 323 -22.22 -21.56 3.46
CA GLU A 323 -21.84 -22.55 4.45
C GLU A 323 -20.35 -22.41 4.77
N ASN A 324 -19.98 -22.64 6.03
CA ASN A 324 -18.59 -22.49 6.49
C ASN A 324 -18.00 -21.09 6.18
N TYR A 325 -18.74 -20.04 6.54
CA TYR A 325 -18.33 -18.65 6.37
C TYR A 325 -16.98 -18.38 7.06
N ASN A 326 -16.02 -17.83 6.31
CA ASN A 326 -14.64 -17.55 6.75
C ASN A 326 -13.93 -18.73 7.46
N ASP A 327 -14.25 -19.97 7.08
CA ASP A 327 -13.67 -21.19 7.68
C ASP A 327 -13.96 -21.37 9.19
N GLN A 328 -15.01 -20.72 9.70
CA GLN A 328 -15.40 -20.78 11.10
C GLN A 328 -16.48 -21.83 11.41
N ASN A 329 -16.86 -22.66 10.44
CA ASN A 329 -17.98 -23.61 10.55
C ASN A 329 -19.31 -22.94 10.96
N ILE A 330 -19.50 -21.70 10.53
CA ILE A 330 -20.71 -20.90 10.72
C ILE A 330 -21.45 -20.82 9.38
N ASN A 331 -22.75 -21.05 9.37
CA ASN A 331 -23.58 -20.85 8.19
C ASN A 331 -24.27 -19.49 8.27
N VAL A 332 -24.25 -18.74 7.16
CA VAL A 332 -24.77 -17.37 7.11
C VAL A 332 -25.73 -17.18 5.94
N TYR A 333 -26.67 -16.26 6.10
CA TYR A 333 -27.40 -15.65 5.00
C TYR A 333 -26.62 -14.44 4.48
N ASN A 334 -26.30 -14.46 3.19
CA ASN A 334 -25.85 -13.31 2.43
C ASN A 334 -27.05 -12.68 1.73
N ILE A 335 -27.38 -11.45 2.11
CA ILE A 335 -28.52 -10.72 1.60
C ILE A 335 -28.00 -9.54 0.79
N PHE A 336 -28.41 -9.46 -0.47
CA PHE A 336 -28.16 -8.31 -1.33
C PHE A 336 -29.48 -7.78 -1.88
N ALA A 337 -29.71 -6.48 -1.76
CA ALA A 337 -30.83 -5.81 -2.38
C ALA A 337 -30.34 -4.55 -3.11
N ASN A 338 -30.82 -4.33 -4.32
CA ASN A 338 -30.53 -3.09 -5.04
C ASN A 338 -31.74 -2.53 -5.78
N HIS A 339 -31.76 -1.21 -5.91
CA HIS A 339 -32.76 -0.49 -6.67
C HIS A 339 -32.10 0.73 -7.32
N GLY A 340 -32.24 0.87 -8.63
CA GLY A 340 -31.82 2.04 -9.37
C GLY A 340 -32.96 2.60 -10.19
N ASP A 341 -33.09 3.93 -10.18
CA ASP A 341 -33.93 4.68 -11.11
C ASP A 341 -33.08 5.66 -11.93
N LYS A 342 -33.72 6.63 -12.60
CA LYS A 342 -32.99 7.62 -13.39
C LYS A 342 -32.18 8.60 -12.52
N ASP A 343 -32.57 8.78 -11.26
CA ASP A 343 -32.07 9.84 -10.38
C ASP A 343 -31.06 9.29 -9.36
N SER A 344 -31.24 8.05 -8.90
CA SER A 344 -30.42 7.45 -7.84
C SER A 344 -30.24 5.94 -7.96
N ASN A 345 -29.26 5.43 -7.23
CA ASN A 345 -29.02 4.01 -7.02
C ASN A 345 -28.87 3.74 -5.52
N ILE A 346 -29.51 2.66 -5.07
CA ILE A 346 -29.52 2.20 -3.69
C ILE A 346 -29.05 0.76 -3.66
N THR A 347 -28.13 0.47 -2.74
CA THR A 347 -27.62 -0.87 -2.48
C THR A 347 -27.71 -1.17 -1.00
N PHE A 348 -28.11 -2.38 -0.67
CA PHE A 348 -28.11 -2.93 0.67
C PHE A 348 -27.42 -4.30 0.64
N ASN A 349 -26.48 -4.53 1.55
CA ASN A 349 -25.86 -5.83 1.78
C ASN A 349 -25.92 -6.14 3.27
N SER A 350 -26.16 -7.40 3.63
CA SER A 350 -26.01 -7.85 5.02
C SER A 350 -25.59 -9.31 5.07
N VAL A 351 -24.82 -9.65 6.11
CA VAL A 351 -24.42 -11.03 6.44
C VAL A 351 -25.00 -11.34 7.81
N ILE A 352 -25.80 -12.40 7.91
CA ILE A 352 -26.50 -12.77 9.15
C ILE A 352 -26.24 -14.24 9.49
N GLU A 353 -25.79 -14.52 10.70
CA GLU A 353 -25.60 -15.88 11.21
C GLU A 353 -26.93 -16.63 11.31
N MET A 354 -27.00 -17.86 10.78
CA MET A 354 -28.25 -18.60 10.68
C MET A 354 -28.82 -19.06 12.03
N GLU A 355 -28.00 -19.57 12.94
CA GLU A 355 -28.49 -20.19 14.17
C GLU A 355 -28.91 -19.18 15.23
N THR A 356 -28.22 -18.04 15.29
CA THR A 356 -28.46 -17.00 16.30
C THR A 356 -29.20 -15.80 15.72
N GLY A 357 -29.18 -15.58 14.41
CA GLY A 357 -29.66 -14.33 13.82
C GLY A 357 -28.78 -13.12 14.13
N LYS A 358 -27.53 -13.33 14.55
CA LYS A 358 -26.55 -12.27 14.76
C LYS A 358 -26.20 -11.62 13.41
N ILE A 359 -26.38 -10.30 13.32
CA ILE A 359 -26.00 -9.52 12.14
C ILE A 359 -24.49 -9.31 12.21
N ILE A 360 -23.75 -9.96 11.31
CA ILE A 360 -22.28 -9.86 11.22
C ILE A 360 -21.88 -8.56 10.52
N SER A 361 -22.60 -8.20 9.46
CA SER A 361 -22.36 -6.94 8.75
C SER A 361 -23.64 -6.38 8.12
N LEU A 362 -23.65 -5.06 7.93
CA LEU A 362 -24.69 -4.34 7.22
C LEU A 362 -24.06 -3.16 6.49
N ASN A 363 -24.30 -3.09 5.18
CA ASN A 363 -23.91 -1.99 4.32
C ASN A 363 -25.13 -1.43 3.63
N TYR A 364 -25.35 -0.13 3.74
CA TYR A 364 -26.38 0.58 2.99
C TYR A 364 -25.73 1.72 2.23
N GLY A 365 -26.03 1.87 0.95
CA GLY A 365 -25.50 2.95 0.11
C GLY A 365 -26.62 3.55 -0.71
N LYS A 366 -26.70 4.88 -0.75
CA LYS A 366 -27.55 5.65 -1.65
C LYS A 366 -26.70 6.72 -2.33
N GLY A 367 -26.66 6.69 -3.65
CA GLY A 367 -25.93 7.67 -4.46
C GLY A 367 -26.79 8.19 -5.61
N LEU A 368 -26.54 9.42 -6.04
CA LEU A 368 -27.14 9.96 -7.27
C LEU A 368 -26.40 9.43 -8.50
N ASN A 369 -27.12 9.12 -9.58
CA ASN A 369 -26.51 8.60 -10.81
C ASN A 369 -25.76 9.69 -11.61
N GLN A 370 -26.19 10.94 -11.50
CA GLN A 370 -25.53 12.11 -12.06
C GLN A 370 -25.43 13.19 -10.99
N PRO A 371 -24.41 13.12 -10.11
CA PRO A 371 -24.13 14.23 -9.21
C PRO A 371 -23.85 15.49 -10.05
N THR A 372 -24.56 16.58 -9.75
CA THR A 372 -24.30 17.88 -10.35
C THR A 372 -23.10 18.49 -9.67
N PHE A 373 -22.12 18.80 -10.51
CA PHE A 373 -20.81 19.31 -10.14
C PHE A 373 -20.84 20.80 -10.46
N SER A 374 -21.06 21.63 -9.43
CA SER A 374 -21.23 23.07 -9.62
C SER A 374 -19.88 23.76 -9.83
N ASP A 375 -19.76 24.50 -10.93
CA ASP A 375 -18.60 25.35 -11.29
C ASP A 375 -18.46 26.59 -10.38
N ALA A 376 -19.38 26.80 -9.43
CA ALA A 376 -19.41 28.01 -8.62
C ALA A 376 -18.52 27.89 -7.38
N ASP A 377 -17.42 28.66 -7.41
CA ASP A 377 -16.55 28.94 -6.28
C ASP A 377 -17.30 29.82 -5.26
N ASN A 378 -18.18 29.19 -4.47
CA ASN A 378 -18.83 29.64 -3.23
C ASN A 378 -19.79 28.54 -2.76
N GLY A 379 -19.25 27.44 -2.21
CA GLY A 379 -20.06 26.38 -1.60
C GLY A 379 -20.76 26.85 -0.33
N ILE A 380 -21.70 26.05 0.17
CA ILE A 380 -22.51 26.37 1.37
C ILE A 380 -21.74 26.57 2.69
N GLY A 381 -20.45 26.20 2.74
CA GLY A 381 -19.63 26.18 3.95
C GLY A 381 -19.73 24.84 4.71
N ILE A 382 -18.63 24.44 5.36
CA ILE A 382 -18.48 23.14 6.02
C ILE A 382 -19.42 23.00 7.21
N GLU A 383 -19.64 24.06 7.98
CA GLU A 383 -20.57 24.05 9.12
C GLU A 383 -21.99 23.78 8.63
N LYS A 384 -22.39 24.42 7.53
CA LYS A 384 -23.71 24.19 6.92
C LYS A 384 -23.84 22.78 6.37
N ALA A 385 -22.77 22.23 5.78
CA ALA A 385 -22.77 20.86 5.30
C ALA A 385 -22.90 19.85 6.46
N VAL A 386 -22.23 20.08 7.59
CA VAL A 386 -22.37 19.28 8.80
C VAL A 386 -23.79 19.34 9.36
N GLU A 387 -24.42 20.51 9.39
CA GLU A 387 -25.83 20.65 9.79
C GLU A 387 -26.77 19.83 8.89
N ILE A 388 -26.59 19.91 7.57
CA ILE A 388 -27.37 19.15 6.58
C ILE A 388 -27.16 17.65 6.78
N ALA A 389 -25.91 17.22 6.98
CA ALA A 389 -25.59 15.82 7.21
C ALA A 389 -26.24 15.29 8.51
N LYS A 390 -26.20 16.06 9.61
CA LYS A 390 -26.87 15.71 10.87
C LYS A 390 -28.39 15.64 10.72
N ASP A 391 -29.01 16.60 10.03
CA ASP A 391 -30.46 16.57 9.74
C ASP A 391 -30.84 15.34 8.91
N TYR A 392 -30.06 15.02 7.87
CA TYR A 392 -30.26 13.83 7.05
C TYR A 392 -30.12 12.55 7.88
N LEU A 393 -29.08 12.49 8.72
CA LEU A 393 -28.78 11.36 9.59
C LEU A 393 -29.86 11.12 10.64
N SER A 394 -30.46 12.19 11.20
CA SER A 394 -31.52 12.10 12.21
C SER A 394 -32.80 11.39 11.73
N LYS A 395 -32.99 11.32 10.40
CA LYS A 395 -34.13 10.68 9.74
C LYS A 395 -33.84 9.22 9.36
N ALA A 396 -32.58 8.81 9.41
CA ALA A 396 -32.16 7.43 9.15
C ALA A 396 -32.25 6.57 10.42
N ASN A 397 -32.40 5.26 10.24
CA ASN A 397 -32.40 4.31 11.33
C ASN A 397 -31.03 3.60 11.39
N LEU A 398 -30.24 3.89 12.43
CA LEU A 398 -28.81 3.55 12.45
C LEU A 398 -28.47 2.33 13.32
N PRO A 399 -27.39 1.59 12.98
CA PRO A 399 -26.94 0.44 13.78
C PRO A 399 -26.28 0.82 15.12
N PHE A 400 -25.77 2.04 15.26
CA PHE A 400 -25.05 2.52 16.45
C PHE A 400 -25.41 3.98 16.75
N GLU A 401 -25.18 4.41 18.01
CA GLU A 401 -25.74 5.67 18.53
C GLU A 401 -24.72 6.81 18.70
N ASN A 402 -23.52 6.52 19.20
CA ASN A 402 -22.50 7.50 19.53
C ASN A 402 -21.42 7.53 18.44
N MET A 403 -21.05 8.72 18.00
CA MET A 403 -20.18 8.92 16.85
C MET A 403 -19.25 10.11 17.07
N LEU A 404 -18.07 10.07 16.49
CA LEU A 404 -17.22 11.24 16.28
C LEU A 404 -17.49 11.78 14.87
N VAL A 405 -17.79 13.07 14.77
CA VAL A 405 -17.95 13.77 13.48
C VAL A 405 -16.58 14.21 12.98
N VAL A 406 -16.25 13.82 11.75
CA VAL A 406 -15.06 14.25 11.01
C VAL A 406 -15.51 14.77 9.67
N SER A 407 -15.14 16.00 9.31
CA SER A 407 -15.63 16.61 8.09
C SER A 407 -14.59 17.47 7.40
N GLY A 408 -14.69 17.55 6.09
CA GLY A 408 -13.84 18.42 5.29
C GLY A 408 -14.33 18.53 3.85
N LYS A 409 -13.77 19.50 3.14
CA LYS A 409 -14.11 19.79 1.76
C LYS A 409 -12.93 19.49 0.84
N ASP A 410 -13.15 18.53 -0.05
CA ASP A 410 -12.36 18.37 -1.26
C ASP A 410 -13.23 18.86 -2.43
N TYR A 411 -13.67 17.92 -3.27
CA TYR A 411 -14.64 18.14 -4.33
C TYR A 411 -16.04 18.49 -3.78
N ASN A 412 -16.55 17.62 -2.91
CA ASN A 412 -17.81 17.77 -2.17
C ASN A 412 -17.47 17.93 -0.69
N TYR A 413 -18.41 18.46 0.07
CA TYR A 413 -18.35 18.38 1.53
C TYR A 413 -18.55 16.92 1.94
N THR A 414 -17.55 16.36 2.63
CA THR A 414 -17.63 15.01 3.19
C THR A 414 -17.79 15.11 4.69
N VAL A 415 -18.84 14.49 5.22
CA VAL A 415 -19.10 14.38 6.65
C VAL A 415 -19.16 12.91 7.02
N ASN A 416 -18.16 12.46 7.79
CA ASN A 416 -18.04 11.12 8.31
C ASN A 416 -18.43 11.10 9.78
N PHE A 417 -19.32 10.18 10.13
CA PHE A 417 -19.70 9.87 11.50
C PHE A 417 -19.13 8.50 11.83
N ILE A 418 -18.07 8.47 12.61
CA ILE A 418 -17.33 7.25 12.96
C ILE A 418 -17.82 6.79 14.32
N MET A 419 -18.19 5.52 14.48
CA MET A 419 -18.64 4.99 15.77
C MET A 419 -17.59 5.26 16.85
N TYR A 420 -18.04 5.91 17.93
CA TYR A 420 -17.19 6.32 19.04
C TYR A 420 -17.90 5.98 20.34
N GLN A 421 -17.37 5.01 21.09
CA GLN A 421 -18.03 4.50 22.29
C GLN A 421 -17.01 4.32 23.40
N GLU A 422 -17.32 4.86 24.59
CA GLU A 422 -16.50 4.70 25.79
C GLU A 422 -15.04 5.17 25.59
N GLY A 423 -14.84 6.21 24.77
CA GLY A 423 -13.52 6.75 24.44
C GLY A 423 -12.76 6.01 23.33
N VAL A 424 -13.37 5.00 22.70
CA VAL A 424 -12.74 4.17 21.65
C VAL A 424 -13.40 4.44 20.30
N LEU A 425 -12.57 4.64 19.27
CA LEU A 425 -13.00 4.71 17.87
C LEU A 425 -13.08 3.32 17.23
N TYR A 426 -14.13 3.12 16.43
CA TYR A 426 -14.36 1.91 15.66
C TYR A 426 -14.53 2.27 14.17
N PRO A 427 -13.41 2.47 13.43
CA PRO A 427 -13.41 3.02 12.07
C PRO A 427 -14.05 2.11 11.01
N VAL A 428 -14.33 0.84 11.36
CA VAL A 428 -15.11 -0.07 10.51
C VAL A 428 -16.61 0.26 10.52
N ASN A 429 -17.08 1.00 11.53
CA ASN A 429 -18.48 1.35 11.73
C ASN A 429 -18.65 2.85 11.48
N THR A 430 -19.18 3.20 10.30
CA THR A 430 -19.20 4.59 9.82
C THR A 430 -20.49 4.94 9.11
N VAL A 431 -20.92 6.19 9.21
CA VAL A 431 -21.87 6.80 8.27
C VAL A 431 -21.16 7.91 7.50
N ASN A 432 -21.16 7.82 6.18
CA ASN A 432 -20.55 8.80 5.28
C ASN A 432 -21.65 9.55 4.53
N VAL A 433 -21.62 10.89 4.60
CA VAL A 433 -22.54 11.77 3.89
C VAL A 433 -21.73 12.71 3.01
N ASN A 434 -21.99 12.71 1.70
CA ASN A 434 -21.46 13.73 0.79
C ASN A 434 -22.55 14.73 0.45
N VAL A 435 -22.22 16.01 0.61
CA VAL A 435 -23.07 17.16 0.30
C VAL A 435 -22.38 17.97 -0.79
N ASP A 436 -23.09 18.29 -1.87
CA ASP A 436 -22.54 19.14 -2.94
C ASP A 436 -22.50 20.62 -2.53
N ASN A 437 -21.95 21.46 -3.43
CA ASN A 437 -21.81 22.89 -3.21
C ASN A 437 -23.14 23.65 -3.07
N GLU A 438 -24.28 23.04 -3.43
CA GLU A 438 -25.62 23.62 -3.30
C GLU A 438 -26.36 23.15 -2.04
N GLY A 439 -25.75 22.25 -1.27
CA GLY A 439 -26.35 21.68 -0.06
C GLY A 439 -27.22 20.46 -0.29
N LYS A 440 -27.12 19.81 -1.45
CA LYS A 440 -27.84 18.56 -1.72
C LYS A 440 -26.98 17.37 -1.30
N VAL A 441 -27.60 16.42 -0.58
CA VAL A 441 -26.96 15.13 -0.28
C VAL A 441 -26.86 14.30 -1.55
N VAL A 442 -25.64 14.10 -2.04
CA VAL A 442 -25.35 13.34 -3.27
C VAL A 442 -24.96 11.90 -2.99
N ARG A 443 -24.48 11.62 -1.78
CA ARG A 443 -24.14 10.27 -1.33
C ARG A 443 -24.43 10.10 0.16
N PHE A 444 -24.93 8.93 0.53
CA PHE A 444 -25.15 8.51 1.90
C PHE A 444 -24.83 7.02 2.03
N ASN A 445 -23.82 6.68 2.84
CA ASN A 445 -23.41 5.30 3.07
C ASN A 445 -23.38 4.98 4.56
N ILE A 446 -23.84 3.81 4.94
CA ILE A 446 -23.69 3.22 6.27
C ILE A 446 -22.85 1.96 6.10
N ASN A 447 -21.78 1.84 6.87
CA ASN A 447 -21.04 0.61 7.06
C ASN A 447 -21.14 0.20 8.53
N TYR A 448 -21.46 -1.07 8.75
CA TYR A 448 -21.51 -1.68 10.06
C TYR A 448 -20.96 -3.09 9.97
N SER A 449 -20.11 -3.41 10.92
CA SER A 449 -19.63 -4.74 11.24
C SER A 449 -19.83 -4.96 12.73
N ASP A 450 -20.24 -6.17 13.08
CA ASP A 450 -20.21 -6.60 14.47
C ASP A 450 -18.78 -6.60 14.98
N ILE A 451 -18.59 -6.08 16.18
CA ILE A 451 -17.30 -5.85 16.80
C ILE A 451 -17.32 -6.40 18.21
N GLU A 452 -16.30 -7.18 18.56
CA GLU A 452 -16.10 -7.58 19.94
C GLU A 452 -15.55 -6.40 20.72
N LYS A 453 -16.24 -6.00 21.79
CA LYS A 453 -15.74 -4.94 22.65
C LYS A 453 -14.43 -5.37 23.31
N ILE A 454 -13.39 -4.57 23.12
CA ILE A 454 -12.09 -4.81 23.74
C ILE A 454 -12.04 -4.23 25.17
N ASP A 455 -11.34 -4.94 26.05
CA ASP A 455 -11.12 -4.52 27.42
C ASP A 455 -10.15 -3.32 27.48
N THR A 456 -10.62 -2.19 28.01
CA THR A 456 -9.86 -0.93 28.15
C THR A 456 -9.18 -0.80 29.52
N THR A 457 -9.24 -1.80 30.40
CA THR A 457 -8.59 -1.72 31.73
C THR A 457 -7.08 -1.86 31.64
N GLY A 458 -6.31 -1.12 32.45
CA GLY A 458 -4.85 -1.24 32.48
C GLY A 458 -4.14 -0.84 31.18
N ILE A 459 -4.74 0.05 30.38
CA ILE A 459 -4.07 0.71 29.27
C ILE A 459 -3.17 1.84 29.76
N ILE A 460 -2.13 2.18 29.00
CA ILE A 460 -1.34 3.40 29.22
C ILE A 460 -2.21 4.64 29.00
N ASN A 461 -1.80 5.80 29.51
CA ASN A 461 -2.50 7.05 29.21
C ASN A 461 -2.09 7.62 27.83
N ILE A 462 -2.87 8.59 27.35
CA ILE A 462 -2.65 9.17 26.03
C ILE A 462 -1.34 9.97 25.98
N GLU A 463 -0.95 10.65 27.06
CA GLU A 463 0.28 11.45 27.10
C GLU A 463 1.54 10.56 26.97
N GLU A 464 1.54 9.39 27.61
CA GLU A 464 2.62 8.40 27.45
C GLU A 464 2.66 7.86 26.01
N ALA A 465 1.48 7.61 25.42
CA ALA A 465 1.39 7.14 24.05
C ALA A 465 1.90 8.18 23.04
N GLU A 466 1.58 9.47 23.24
CA GLU A 466 2.04 10.59 22.41
C GLU A 466 3.56 10.75 22.48
N VAL A 467 4.16 10.65 23.67
CA VAL A 467 5.62 10.65 23.84
C VAL A 467 6.26 9.50 23.05
N LYS A 468 5.62 8.32 23.02
CA LYS A 468 6.11 7.17 22.25
C LYS A 468 5.89 7.34 20.74
N LEU A 469 4.73 7.85 20.30
CA LEU A 469 4.40 8.10 18.91
C LEU A 469 5.33 9.15 18.27
N SER A 470 5.67 10.21 19.00
CA SER A 470 6.54 11.29 18.52
C SER A 470 7.96 10.83 18.13
N GLN A 471 8.40 9.65 18.61
CA GLN A 471 9.67 9.04 18.20
C GLN A 471 9.63 8.54 16.74
N TYR A 472 8.44 8.27 16.22
CA TYR A 472 8.17 7.74 14.89
C TYR A 472 7.53 8.76 13.95
N GLN A 473 6.94 9.82 14.49
CA GLN A 473 6.29 10.88 13.73
C GLN A 473 7.05 12.20 13.89
N LYS A 474 7.62 12.71 12.80
CA LYS A 474 8.38 13.96 12.80
C LYS A 474 7.66 15.04 12.01
N LEU A 475 7.74 16.29 12.48
CA LEU A 475 7.36 17.45 11.70
C LEU A 475 8.33 17.62 10.53
N GLN A 476 7.80 17.91 9.35
CA GLN A 476 8.56 18.08 8.13
C GLN A 476 8.07 19.29 7.34
N LEU A 477 8.98 20.21 7.01
CA LEU A 477 8.77 21.27 6.04
C LEU A 477 9.04 20.78 4.61
N SER A 478 8.09 21.00 3.71
CA SER A 478 8.19 20.73 2.27
C SER A 478 7.54 21.85 1.47
N PHE A 479 7.65 21.82 0.14
CA PHE A 479 6.98 22.79 -0.74
C PHE A 479 5.93 22.11 -1.61
N ALA A 480 4.70 22.64 -1.55
CA ALA A 480 3.62 22.19 -2.42
C ALA A 480 3.35 23.23 -3.52
N LEU A 481 3.15 22.79 -4.76
CA LEU A 481 2.61 23.66 -5.81
C LEU A 481 1.08 23.59 -5.77
N PRO A 482 0.36 24.68 -5.43
CA PRO A 482 -1.10 24.68 -5.43
C PRO A 482 -1.65 24.38 -6.82
N ARG A 483 -2.60 23.44 -6.90
CA ARG A 483 -3.25 23.02 -8.15
C ARG A 483 -4.75 23.10 -8.05
N ASP A 484 -5.37 23.48 -9.16
CA ASP A 484 -6.80 23.33 -9.33
C ASP A 484 -7.15 21.84 -9.33
N GLN A 485 -8.12 21.47 -8.50
CA GLN A 485 -8.52 20.08 -8.31
C GLN A 485 -9.17 19.42 -9.55
N TYR A 486 -9.63 20.20 -10.54
CA TYR A 486 -10.30 19.69 -11.74
C TYR A 486 -9.34 19.53 -12.92
N THR A 487 -8.58 20.58 -13.19
CA THR A 487 -7.67 20.66 -14.33
C THR A 487 -6.29 20.12 -14.01
N GLY A 488 -5.90 20.13 -12.72
CA GLY A 488 -4.54 19.87 -12.27
C GLY A 488 -3.57 21.03 -12.54
N ASP A 489 -4.06 22.12 -13.13
CA ASP A 489 -3.24 23.26 -13.50
C ASP A 489 -2.75 24.01 -12.25
N PRO A 490 -1.51 24.51 -12.25
CA PRO A 490 -1.02 25.36 -11.18
C PRO A 490 -1.90 26.62 -11.02
N VAL A 491 -2.35 26.90 -9.80
CA VAL A 491 -3.19 28.07 -9.47
C VAL A 491 -2.47 29.15 -8.68
N GLY A 492 -1.18 28.95 -8.38
CA GLY A 492 -0.35 29.88 -7.64
C GLY A 492 1.13 29.54 -7.71
N GLU A 493 1.93 30.31 -7.00
CA GLU A 493 3.34 29.99 -6.74
C GLU A 493 3.42 28.89 -5.65
N PRO A 494 4.51 28.11 -5.58
CA PRO A 494 4.68 27.11 -4.52
C PRO A 494 4.62 27.72 -3.13
N ILE A 495 4.08 26.96 -2.17
CA ILE A 495 3.94 27.35 -0.77
C ILE A 495 4.72 26.42 0.16
N PRO A 496 5.28 26.93 1.26
CA PRO A 496 5.88 26.09 2.29
C PRO A 496 4.77 25.44 3.13
N VAL A 497 4.87 24.13 3.37
CA VAL A 497 3.88 23.33 4.08
C VAL A 497 4.57 22.48 5.14
N TYR A 498 4.09 22.55 6.38
CA TYR A 498 4.46 21.60 7.42
C TYR A 498 3.55 20.38 7.38
N GLN A 499 4.15 19.19 7.44
CA GLN A 499 3.48 17.89 7.40
C GLN A 499 4.05 16.99 8.49
N LEU A 500 3.29 15.98 8.93
CA LEU A 500 3.81 14.94 9.81
C LEU A 500 4.22 13.73 8.97
N SER A 501 5.41 13.20 9.21
CA SER A 501 5.88 11.99 8.55
C SER A 501 4.94 10.80 8.82
N ASP A 502 4.86 9.86 7.88
CA ASP A 502 4.19 8.59 8.15
C ASP A 502 4.94 7.81 9.23
N ILE A 503 4.20 7.25 10.18
CA ILE A 503 4.79 6.44 11.27
C ILE A 503 5.22 5.05 10.81
N ASN A 504 4.89 4.66 9.57
CA ASN A 504 5.14 3.32 9.01
C ASN A 504 4.57 2.17 9.88
N GLY A 505 3.40 2.42 10.49
CA GLY A 505 2.70 1.44 11.31
C GLY A 505 1.29 1.87 11.68
N PHE A 506 0.71 1.11 12.61
CA PHE A 506 -0.67 1.27 13.05
C PHE A 506 -0.81 2.18 14.27
N GLY A 507 0.17 2.22 15.18
CA GLY A 507 0.13 3.03 16.40
C GLY A 507 0.90 2.39 17.55
N ILE A 508 0.62 2.83 18.78
CA ILE A 508 1.13 2.24 20.02
C ILE A 508 0.07 1.31 20.61
N ASP A 509 0.44 0.07 20.92
CA ASP A 509 -0.43 -0.87 21.62
C ASP A 509 -0.82 -0.29 22.98
N ALA A 510 -2.13 -0.13 23.21
CA ALA A 510 -2.61 0.56 24.39
C ALA A 510 -2.31 -0.20 25.69
N LYS A 511 -2.12 -1.52 25.64
CA LYS A 511 -1.86 -2.36 26.83
C LYS A 511 -0.37 -2.44 27.13
N THR A 512 0.47 -2.64 26.12
CA THR A 512 1.92 -2.84 26.31
C THR A 512 2.71 -1.55 26.20
N GLY A 513 2.16 -0.56 25.49
CA GLY A 513 2.86 0.66 25.15
C GLY A 513 3.98 0.44 24.13
N GLU A 514 3.93 -0.65 23.36
CA GLU A 514 4.88 -0.95 22.29
C GLU A 514 4.35 -0.48 20.93
N PHE A 515 5.24 -0.14 19.99
CA PHE A 515 4.84 0.25 18.65
C PHE A 515 4.38 -0.96 17.82
N VAL A 516 3.30 -0.77 17.04
CA VAL A 516 2.71 -1.80 16.17
C VAL A 516 2.94 -1.42 14.72
N GLY A 517 3.95 -2.01 14.07
CA GLY A 517 4.25 -1.83 12.64
C GLY A 517 3.39 -2.67 11.69
N TYR A 518 3.45 -2.39 10.38
CA TYR A 518 2.70 -3.11 9.33
C TYR A 518 3.12 -4.58 9.14
N GLY A 519 4.40 -4.91 9.33
CA GLY A 519 4.95 -6.27 9.21
C GLY A 519 6.42 -6.31 9.62
N GLU A 520 7.05 -7.48 9.50
CA GLU A 520 8.48 -7.66 9.79
C GLU A 520 9.39 -6.81 8.89
N SER A 521 9.00 -6.60 7.63
CA SER A 521 9.70 -5.72 6.69
C SER A 521 9.50 -4.23 6.96
N THR A 522 8.65 -3.85 7.92
CA THR A 522 8.35 -2.46 8.27
C THR A 522 8.66 -2.17 9.73
N LEU A 523 9.64 -2.88 10.32
CA LEU A 523 10.12 -2.54 11.66
C LEU A 523 10.39 -1.02 11.70
N PRO A 524 9.81 -0.31 12.67
CA PRO A 524 9.96 1.14 12.72
C PRO A 524 11.42 1.48 12.95
N MET A 525 11.90 2.51 12.27
CA MET A 525 13.23 3.06 12.52
C MET A 525 13.01 4.32 13.35
N PRO A 526 13.07 4.25 14.69
CA PRO A 526 13.17 5.46 15.49
C PRO A 526 14.40 6.21 14.97
N GLY A 527 14.17 7.46 14.52
CA GLY A 527 15.04 8.17 13.59
C GLY A 527 16.55 7.92 13.80
N GLY A 528 17.16 7.26 12.81
CA GLY A 528 18.59 6.98 12.71
C GLY A 528 18.90 6.21 11.42
N LYS A 529 20.15 6.30 10.91
CA LYS A 529 20.62 5.47 9.79
C LYS A 529 20.69 4.01 10.25
N PHE A 530 19.74 3.19 9.81
CA PHE A 530 19.79 1.75 9.98
C PHE A 530 20.60 1.12 8.87
N ASP A 531 21.49 0.21 9.27
CA ASP A 531 22.17 -0.67 8.35
C ASP A 531 21.58 -2.08 8.52
N PRO A 532 20.75 -2.55 7.58
CA PRO A 532 20.15 -3.89 7.63
C PRO A 532 21.19 -5.00 7.50
N TYR A 533 22.43 -4.67 7.11
CA TYR A 533 23.47 -5.66 6.82
C TYR A 533 24.37 -5.97 8.01
N THR A 534 24.21 -5.30 9.14
CA THR A 534 25.07 -5.45 10.32
C THR A 534 25.28 -6.91 10.75
N GLY A 535 24.22 -7.74 10.71
CA GLY A 535 24.29 -9.16 11.07
C GLY A 535 24.95 -10.08 10.05
N VAL A 536 25.31 -9.58 8.85
CA VAL A 536 25.82 -10.42 7.75
C VAL A 536 27.20 -10.00 7.22
N ILE A 537 27.74 -8.89 7.70
CA ILE A 537 29.07 -8.39 7.30
C ILE A 537 30.15 -9.41 7.67
N GLY A 538 31.03 -9.71 6.70
CA GLY A 538 32.17 -10.60 6.87
C GLY A 538 31.85 -12.09 6.73
N ASP A 539 30.58 -12.47 6.55
CA ASP A 539 30.21 -13.84 6.25
C ASP A 539 30.64 -14.24 4.83
N LYS A 540 30.99 -15.52 4.64
CA LYS A 540 31.41 -16.04 3.33
C LYS A 540 30.32 -15.92 2.25
N ASN A 541 29.05 -15.87 2.66
CA ASN A 541 27.88 -15.72 1.79
C ASN A 541 27.27 -14.31 1.89
N GLU A 542 28.01 -13.30 2.37
CA GLU A 542 27.51 -11.93 2.62
C GLU A 542 26.68 -11.38 1.45
N LYS A 543 27.15 -11.50 0.21
CA LYS A 543 26.42 -11.03 -0.97
C LYS A 543 25.03 -11.66 -1.11
N ILE A 544 24.91 -12.96 -0.87
CA ILE A 544 23.64 -13.68 -0.97
C ILE A 544 22.70 -13.27 0.16
N LEU A 545 23.23 -13.16 1.38
CA LEU A 545 22.46 -12.71 2.53
C LEU A 545 21.94 -11.28 2.34
N LYS A 546 22.76 -10.38 1.78
CA LYS A 546 22.34 -9.04 1.37
C LYS A 546 21.22 -9.07 0.34
N ILE A 547 21.31 -9.94 -0.67
CA ILE A 547 20.21 -10.11 -1.64
C ILE A 547 18.91 -10.53 -0.93
N PHE A 548 18.96 -11.48 0.00
CA PHE A 548 17.77 -11.95 0.72
C PHE A 548 17.17 -10.85 1.60
N ILE A 549 18.02 -10.01 2.21
CA ILE A 549 17.61 -8.81 2.94
C ILE A 549 16.95 -7.83 1.96
N ASP A 550 17.62 -7.50 0.86
CA ASP A 550 17.16 -6.52 -0.13
C ASP A 550 15.83 -6.91 -0.79
N THR A 551 15.49 -8.19 -0.86
CA THR A 551 14.26 -8.70 -1.47
C THR A 551 13.13 -9.02 -0.49
N GLY A 552 13.35 -8.83 0.83
CA GLY A 552 12.37 -9.17 1.86
C GLY A 552 12.21 -10.67 2.14
N ILE A 553 13.05 -11.52 1.52
CA ILE A 553 13.08 -12.96 1.80
C ILE A 553 13.61 -13.22 3.22
N MET A 554 14.62 -12.47 3.64
CA MET A 554 15.20 -12.58 4.99
C MET A 554 14.16 -12.17 6.05
N PRO A 555 13.84 -13.03 7.04
CA PRO A 555 13.00 -12.63 8.18
C PRO A 555 13.67 -11.54 9.02
N GLN A 556 12.85 -10.76 9.72
CA GLN A 556 13.33 -9.71 10.61
C GLN A 556 12.84 -9.95 12.06
N PRO A 557 13.72 -9.84 13.07
CA PRO A 557 15.16 -9.56 12.97
C PRO A 557 15.91 -10.70 12.26
N VAL A 558 17.05 -10.37 11.64
CA VAL A 558 17.90 -11.34 10.94
C VAL A 558 18.33 -12.45 11.91
N PRO A 559 18.08 -13.73 11.61
CA PRO A 559 18.49 -14.85 12.46
C PRO A 559 20.02 -14.93 12.62
N GLU A 560 20.48 -15.56 13.70
CA GLU A 560 21.91 -15.83 13.94
C GLU A 560 22.50 -16.72 12.83
N ILE A 561 23.16 -16.10 11.85
CA ILE A 561 23.52 -16.75 10.58
C ILE A 561 24.53 -17.90 10.71
N SER A 562 25.27 -17.94 11.83
CA SER A 562 26.23 -18.99 12.16
C SER A 562 25.62 -20.20 12.86
N GLU A 563 24.40 -20.06 13.41
CA GLU A 563 23.69 -21.17 14.04
C GLU A 563 23.05 -22.08 12.99
N ASN A 564 22.70 -23.30 13.41
CA ASN A 564 22.05 -24.25 12.52
C ASN A 564 20.62 -23.82 12.21
N VAL A 565 20.21 -23.93 10.95
CA VAL A 565 18.84 -23.62 10.54
C VAL A 565 17.83 -24.57 11.18
N THR A 566 16.73 -24.01 11.67
CA THR A 566 15.59 -24.78 12.19
C THR A 566 14.55 -25.06 11.11
N VAL A 567 13.65 -26.04 11.36
CA VAL A 567 12.54 -26.35 10.44
C VAL A 567 11.70 -25.12 10.15
N GLY A 568 11.39 -24.32 11.18
CA GLY A 568 10.58 -23.12 11.07
C GLY A 568 11.22 -22.05 10.19
N GLN A 569 12.51 -21.79 10.41
CA GLN A 569 13.30 -20.87 9.61
C GLN A 569 13.41 -21.33 8.14
N ALA A 570 13.65 -22.62 7.92
CA ALA A 570 13.70 -23.19 6.59
C ALA A 570 12.34 -23.06 5.87
N ALA A 571 11.24 -23.34 6.57
CA ALA A 571 9.90 -23.22 6.02
C ALA A 571 9.56 -21.79 5.60
N LEU A 572 9.90 -20.80 6.44
CA LEU A 572 9.67 -19.39 6.16
C LEU A 572 10.44 -18.92 4.92
N ILE A 573 11.74 -19.22 4.84
CA ILE A 573 12.57 -18.86 3.68
C ILE A 573 12.07 -19.55 2.41
N LEU A 574 11.75 -20.84 2.44
CA LEU A 574 11.26 -21.58 1.27
C LEU A 574 9.91 -21.02 0.78
N THR A 575 9.02 -20.64 1.71
CA THR A 575 7.74 -20.01 1.36
C THR A 575 7.98 -18.70 0.64
N LYS A 576 8.76 -17.79 1.22
CA LYS A 576 9.09 -16.49 0.61
C LYS A 576 9.86 -16.61 -0.71
N ALA A 577 10.68 -17.66 -0.88
CA ALA A 577 11.51 -17.83 -2.06
C ALA A 577 10.82 -18.54 -3.23
N PHE A 578 9.82 -19.41 -2.99
CA PHE A 578 9.25 -20.28 -4.03
C PHE A 578 7.72 -20.24 -4.14
N ILE A 579 7.00 -19.69 -3.16
CA ILE A 579 5.54 -19.67 -3.16
C ILE A 579 5.07 -18.26 -3.49
N PRO A 580 4.45 -18.03 -4.66
CA PRO A 580 3.85 -16.75 -4.99
C PRO A 580 2.80 -16.33 -3.96
N ASN A 581 2.75 -15.03 -3.62
CA ASN A 581 1.78 -14.43 -2.69
C ASN A 581 0.36 -14.37 -3.29
N TYR A 582 -0.20 -15.52 -3.69
CA TYR A 582 -1.57 -15.62 -4.17
C TYR A 582 -2.46 -16.36 -3.16
N TYR A 583 -3.38 -15.56 -2.61
CA TYR A 583 -4.51 -15.89 -1.75
C TYR A 583 -4.22 -16.09 -0.26
N SER A 584 -5.09 -15.46 0.54
CA SER A 584 -5.24 -15.72 1.97
C SER A 584 -5.46 -17.20 2.19
N THR A 585 -4.50 -17.87 2.82
CA THR A 585 -4.74 -19.23 3.31
C THR A 585 -5.63 -19.13 4.56
N PRO A 586 -6.61 -20.03 4.73
CA PRO A 586 -7.36 -20.15 5.98
C PRO A 586 -6.43 -20.21 7.19
N GLU A 587 -6.85 -19.69 8.35
CA GLU A 587 -6.03 -19.63 9.55
C GLU A 587 -5.38 -20.99 9.85
N PRO A 588 -4.06 -21.13 9.75
CA PRO A 588 -3.39 -22.39 10.07
C PRO A 588 -3.63 -22.70 11.54
N ARG A 589 -4.03 -23.95 11.85
CA ARG A 589 -4.27 -24.39 13.22
C ARG A 589 -3.22 -25.42 13.67
N THR A 590 -2.89 -25.40 14.96
CA THR A 590 -2.11 -26.42 15.63
C THR A 590 -2.87 -27.75 15.67
N GLU A 591 -2.20 -28.85 16.03
CA GLU A 591 -2.87 -30.16 16.21
C GLU A 591 -3.96 -30.12 17.29
N GLU A 592 -3.84 -29.19 18.23
CA GLU A 592 -4.77 -28.94 19.33
C GLU A 592 -5.93 -28.01 18.91
N GLY A 593 -5.92 -27.52 17.67
CA GLY A 593 -6.97 -26.66 17.10
C GLY A 593 -6.84 -25.17 17.42
N ALA A 594 -5.74 -24.74 18.07
CA ALA A 594 -5.42 -23.34 18.29
C ALA A 594 -4.91 -22.68 17.00
N VAL A 595 -5.13 -21.39 16.82
CA VAL A 595 -4.60 -20.66 15.66
C VAL A 595 -3.08 -20.53 15.81
N GLU A 596 -2.33 -20.97 14.80
CA GLU A 596 -0.89 -20.76 14.72
C GLU A 596 -0.63 -19.31 14.31
N THR A 597 0.23 -18.64 15.08
CA THR A 597 0.47 -17.19 14.96
C THR A 597 1.92 -16.85 14.69
N THR A 598 2.84 -17.82 14.83
CA THR A 598 4.26 -17.60 14.53
C THR A 598 4.50 -17.66 13.02
N PRO A 599 5.22 -16.70 12.41
CA PRO A 599 5.56 -16.70 10.98
C PRO A 599 6.13 -18.05 10.50
N GLU A 600 7.04 -18.63 11.29
CA GLU A 600 7.63 -19.94 11.03
C GLU A 600 6.63 -21.09 11.08
N GLY A 601 5.75 -21.11 12.10
CA GLY A 601 4.73 -22.14 12.24
C GLY A 601 3.70 -22.08 11.12
N ILE A 602 3.29 -20.87 10.74
CA ILE A 602 2.37 -20.64 9.63
C ILE A 602 3.00 -21.11 8.31
N ALA A 603 4.24 -20.70 8.02
CA ALA A 603 4.97 -21.13 6.84
C ALA A 603 5.11 -22.67 6.78
N LEU A 604 5.44 -23.30 7.92
CA LEU A 604 5.51 -24.76 8.02
C LEU A 604 4.18 -25.43 7.66
N LYS A 605 3.06 -24.96 8.23
CA LYS A 605 1.73 -25.50 7.92
C LYS A 605 1.35 -25.28 6.45
N ALA A 606 1.72 -24.16 5.85
CA ALA A 606 1.51 -23.90 4.44
C ALA A 606 2.28 -24.90 3.55
N LEU A 607 3.56 -25.14 3.83
CA LEU A 607 4.38 -26.12 3.11
C LEU A 607 3.88 -27.57 3.29
N MET A 608 3.38 -27.91 4.48
CA MET A 608 2.77 -29.21 4.73
C MET A 608 1.49 -29.41 3.90
N LYS A 609 0.62 -28.39 3.84
CA LYS A 609 -0.60 -28.42 3.03
C LYS A 609 -0.31 -28.56 1.53
N GLN A 610 0.77 -27.95 1.06
CA GLN A 610 1.22 -28.10 -0.34
C GLN A 610 1.96 -29.42 -0.62
N GLY A 611 2.21 -30.24 0.40
CA GLY A 611 2.93 -31.51 0.27
C GLY A 611 4.44 -31.35 0.03
N VAL A 612 5.00 -30.17 0.30
CA VAL A 612 6.44 -29.91 0.27
C VAL A 612 7.11 -30.62 1.44
N ILE A 613 6.58 -30.42 2.65
CA ILE A 613 6.98 -31.11 3.87
C ILE A 613 5.90 -32.17 4.17
N LYS A 614 6.29 -33.43 4.30
CA LYS A 614 5.34 -34.54 4.56
C LYS A 614 5.59 -35.20 5.91
N GLU A 615 6.74 -34.92 6.49
CA GLU A 615 7.20 -35.41 7.77
C GLU A 615 6.48 -34.71 8.93
N ASP A 616 6.33 -35.42 10.04
CA ASP A 616 5.89 -34.84 11.31
C ASP A 616 7.09 -34.18 12.00
N VAL A 617 7.15 -32.85 11.93
CA VAL A 617 8.27 -32.02 12.40
C VAL A 617 7.76 -30.78 13.12
N LYS A 618 8.56 -30.25 14.05
CA LYS A 618 8.26 -29.03 14.81
C LYS A 618 9.15 -27.87 14.35
N PRO A 619 8.68 -26.61 14.44
CA PRO A 619 9.47 -25.45 14.02
C PRO A 619 10.88 -25.36 14.64
N SER A 620 11.05 -25.85 15.88
CA SER A 620 12.32 -25.83 16.63
C SER A 620 13.31 -26.94 16.24
N ASP A 621 12.89 -27.93 15.45
CA ASP A 621 13.74 -29.07 15.14
C ASP A 621 14.91 -28.65 14.23
N ALA A 622 16.02 -29.37 14.32
CA ALA A 622 17.17 -29.16 13.44
C ALA A 622 16.92 -29.76 12.05
N VAL A 623 17.44 -29.12 11.01
CA VAL A 623 17.29 -29.59 9.62
C VAL A 623 18.60 -30.16 9.07
N THR A 624 18.51 -31.35 8.52
CA THR A 624 19.63 -32.03 7.84
C THR A 624 19.76 -31.60 6.38
N ARG A 625 20.97 -31.74 5.81
CA ARG A 625 21.22 -31.52 4.38
C ARG A 625 20.29 -32.31 3.47
N ALA A 626 19.95 -33.56 3.83
CA ALA A 626 19.02 -34.39 3.05
C ALA A 626 17.58 -33.86 3.09
N GLN A 627 17.10 -33.38 4.23
CA GLN A 627 15.78 -32.75 4.35
C GLN A 627 15.70 -31.49 3.48
N ILE A 628 16.72 -30.63 3.50
CA ILE A 628 16.79 -29.44 2.65
C ILE A 628 16.73 -29.81 1.17
N ALA A 629 17.49 -30.81 0.71
CA ALA A 629 17.44 -31.26 -0.67
C ALA A 629 16.03 -31.71 -1.09
N LEU A 630 15.34 -32.45 -0.21
CA LEU A 630 13.98 -32.94 -0.44
C LEU A 630 12.96 -31.80 -0.51
N TRP A 631 12.97 -30.91 0.48
CA TRP A 631 12.01 -29.80 0.55
C TRP A 631 12.23 -28.79 -0.57
N LEU A 632 13.48 -28.43 -0.90
CA LEU A 632 13.79 -27.56 -2.04
C LEU A 632 13.31 -28.13 -3.37
N SER A 633 13.57 -29.42 -3.62
CA SER A 633 13.12 -30.06 -4.86
C SER A 633 11.61 -30.01 -5.02
N ARG A 634 10.87 -30.23 -3.93
CA ARG A 634 9.40 -30.11 -3.95
C ARG A 634 8.92 -28.68 -4.10
N ALA A 635 9.48 -27.74 -3.32
CA ALA A 635 9.12 -26.33 -3.36
C ALA A 635 9.37 -25.70 -4.74
N ALA A 636 10.48 -26.06 -5.39
CA ALA A 636 10.81 -25.59 -6.74
C ALA A 636 9.99 -26.26 -7.87
N GLY A 637 9.07 -27.18 -7.54
CA GLY A 637 8.14 -27.81 -8.49
C GLY A 637 8.57 -29.18 -9.04
N TYR A 638 9.67 -29.77 -8.55
CA TYR A 638 10.18 -31.07 -9.01
C TYR A 638 9.54 -32.26 -8.29
N GLY A 639 8.47 -32.05 -7.51
CA GLY A 639 7.81 -33.09 -6.71
C GLY A 639 7.43 -34.36 -7.49
N LYS A 640 6.99 -34.24 -8.75
CA LYS A 640 6.69 -35.40 -9.60
C LYS A 640 7.92 -36.25 -9.93
N LEU A 641 9.09 -35.64 -10.08
CA LEU A 641 10.34 -36.36 -10.33
C LEU A 641 10.87 -36.99 -9.04
N VAL A 642 10.79 -36.25 -7.92
CA VAL A 642 11.11 -36.74 -6.58
C VAL A 642 10.35 -38.02 -6.25
N ASP A 643 9.03 -38.01 -6.45
CA ASP A 643 8.14 -39.12 -6.10
C ASP A 643 8.13 -40.24 -7.18
N SER A 644 8.87 -40.11 -8.30
CA SER A 644 8.90 -41.08 -9.40
C SER A 644 9.70 -42.35 -9.08
N ASP A 645 9.48 -43.42 -9.87
CA ASP A 645 10.26 -44.66 -9.79
C ASP A 645 11.61 -44.60 -10.55
N ILE A 646 11.95 -43.45 -11.11
CA ILE A 646 13.25 -43.23 -11.75
C ILE A 646 14.32 -43.23 -10.66
N CYS A 647 15.40 -43.98 -10.89
CA CYS A 647 16.57 -44.00 -10.01
C CYS A 647 17.73 -43.31 -10.74
N PHE A 648 18.10 -42.12 -10.26
CA PHE A 648 19.22 -41.36 -10.82
C PHE A 648 20.56 -41.94 -10.34
N ILE A 649 21.56 -41.95 -11.22
CA ILE A 649 22.92 -42.39 -10.88
C ILE A 649 23.66 -41.20 -10.29
N LEU A 650 24.18 -41.36 -9.06
CA LEU A 650 24.88 -40.30 -8.33
C LEU A 650 26.34 -40.65 -8.05
N PRO A 651 27.25 -39.64 -7.98
CA PRO A 651 28.63 -39.86 -7.59
C PRO A 651 28.83 -39.94 -6.06
N ALA A 652 27.76 -39.87 -5.25
CA ALA A 652 27.82 -39.91 -3.78
C ALA A 652 27.66 -41.34 -3.23
N LYS A 653 28.56 -41.78 -2.34
CA LYS A 653 28.59 -43.16 -1.81
C LYS A 653 27.79 -43.35 -0.52
N ASP A 654 27.56 -42.27 0.21
CA ASP A 654 26.99 -42.23 1.57
C ASP A 654 25.45 -42.12 1.59
N ILE A 655 24.79 -42.23 0.44
CA ILE A 655 23.34 -42.04 0.28
C ILE A 655 22.57 -43.33 -0.01
N ASN A 656 23.25 -44.47 -0.17
CA ASN A 656 22.65 -45.72 -0.66
C ASN A 656 21.50 -46.24 0.22
N ASN A 657 21.58 -45.99 1.53
CA ASN A 657 20.59 -46.45 2.52
C ASN A 657 19.41 -45.48 2.70
N LEU A 658 19.41 -44.34 2.01
CA LEU A 658 18.32 -43.37 2.09
C LEU A 658 17.11 -43.82 1.27
N ASP A 659 15.95 -43.27 1.62
CA ASP A 659 14.70 -43.46 0.88
C ASP A 659 14.82 -42.94 -0.55
N LYS A 660 13.96 -43.47 -1.44
CA LYS A 660 14.00 -43.20 -2.88
C LYS A 660 13.85 -41.70 -3.17
N GLU A 661 12.87 -41.07 -2.53
CA GLU A 661 12.54 -39.66 -2.67
C GLU A 661 13.72 -38.78 -2.28
N VAL A 662 14.43 -39.13 -1.20
CA VAL A 662 15.61 -38.41 -0.74
C VAL A 662 16.76 -38.58 -1.73
N LYS A 663 17.03 -39.79 -2.22
CA LYS A 663 18.06 -40.04 -3.24
C LYS A 663 17.78 -39.28 -4.54
N ASN A 664 16.53 -39.29 -4.99
CA ASN A 664 16.11 -38.56 -6.18
C ASN A 664 16.27 -37.05 -6.00
N SER A 665 15.93 -36.53 -4.82
CA SER A 665 16.11 -35.12 -4.49
C SER A 665 17.58 -34.72 -4.47
N ILE A 666 18.45 -35.53 -3.84
CA ILE A 666 19.91 -35.34 -3.87
C ILE A 666 20.41 -35.35 -5.33
N ALA A 667 19.87 -36.20 -6.19
CA ALA A 667 20.23 -36.22 -7.60
C ALA A 667 19.86 -34.95 -8.34
N ILE A 668 18.65 -34.43 -8.10
CA ILE A 668 18.18 -33.20 -8.71
C ILE A 668 19.05 -32.02 -8.28
N VAL A 669 19.24 -31.81 -6.97
CA VAL A 669 19.99 -30.65 -6.48
C VAL A 669 21.48 -30.69 -6.82
N THR A 670 22.06 -31.88 -6.98
CA THR A 670 23.47 -32.01 -7.41
C THR A 670 23.63 -31.83 -8.91
N ALA A 671 22.72 -32.38 -9.71
CA ALA A 671 22.74 -32.23 -11.17
C ALA A 671 22.47 -30.78 -11.62
N LEU A 672 21.69 -30.03 -10.84
CA LEU A 672 21.39 -28.62 -11.07
C LEU A 672 22.37 -27.67 -10.35
N GLU A 673 23.48 -28.18 -9.81
CA GLU A 673 24.53 -27.38 -9.16
C GLU A 673 24.01 -26.52 -7.99
N VAL A 674 22.99 -27.00 -7.28
CA VAL A 674 22.39 -26.35 -6.11
C VAL A 674 23.12 -26.76 -4.83
N MET A 675 23.50 -28.04 -4.72
CA MET A 675 24.28 -28.58 -3.60
C MET A 675 25.41 -29.48 -4.10
N ASP A 676 26.56 -29.40 -3.45
CA ASP A 676 27.76 -30.14 -3.86
C ASP A 676 27.88 -31.53 -3.21
N VAL A 677 28.57 -32.42 -3.94
CA VAL A 677 29.18 -33.66 -3.43
C VAL A 677 30.69 -33.44 -3.34
N LYS A 678 31.25 -33.49 -2.13
CA LYS A 678 32.70 -33.30 -1.90
C LYS A 678 33.34 -34.65 -1.58
N ASP A 679 34.45 -34.96 -2.23
CA ASP A 679 35.20 -36.22 -2.03
C ASP A 679 34.36 -37.51 -2.22
N GLY A 680 33.29 -37.42 -3.02
CA GLY A 680 32.36 -38.53 -3.25
C GLY A 680 31.34 -38.75 -2.13
N GLU A 681 31.15 -37.78 -1.24
CA GLU A 681 30.18 -37.79 -0.13
C GLU A 681 29.27 -36.55 -0.18
N PHE A 682 27.98 -36.78 0.06
CA PHE A 682 26.97 -35.70 0.14
C PHE A 682 26.78 -35.18 1.58
N LYS A 683 27.04 -36.04 2.56
CA LYS A 683 26.84 -35.87 4.00
C LYS A 683 25.39 -35.60 4.37
N PRO A 684 24.48 -36.57 4.15
CA PRO A 684 23.03 -36.34 4.26
C PRO A 684 22.55 -35.92 5.65
N TYR A 685 23.28 -36.27 6.71
CA TYR A 685 22.90 -36.02 8.10
C TYR A 685 23.59 -34.79 8.73
N ASP A 686 24.52 -34.14 8.02
CA ASP A 686 25.11 -32.91 8.53
C ASP A 686 24.03 -31.82 8.62
N LEU A 687 24.16 -30.96 9.62
CA LEU A 687 23.36 -29.76 9.78
C LEU A 687 23.96 -28.62 8.95
N LEU A 688 23.11 -27.68 8.55
CA LEU A 688 23.51 -26.48 7.81
C LEU A 688 23.39 -25.27 8.72
N THR A 689 24.39 -24.39 8.66
CA THR A 689 24.21 -23.04 9.22
C THR A 689 23.13 -22.31 8.42
N PHE A 690 22.48 -21.35 9.05
CA PHE A 690 21.47 -20.52 8.37
C PHE A 690 22.06 -19.79 7.15
N SER A 691 23.32 -19.32 7.24
CA SER A 691 24.05 -18.75 6.10
C SER A 691 24.20 -19.74 4.92
N ASP A 692 24.65 -20.97 5.19
CA ASP A 692 24.85 -21.98 4.14
C ASP A 692 23.52 -22.42 3.52
N PHE A 693 22.47 -22.50 4.33
CA PHE A 693 21.12 -22.76 3.83
C PHE A 693 20.64 -21.66 2.87
N CYS A 694 20.81 -20.38 3.21
CA CYS A 694 20.42 -19.27 2.32
C CYS A 694 21.17 -19.32 0.98
N ALA A 695 22.46 -19.67 1.00
CA ALA A 695 23.25 -19.84 -0.22
C ALA A 695 22.73 -20.98 -1.11
N ILE A 696 22.33 -22.09 -0.51
CA ILE A 696 21.71 -23.22 -1.23
C ILE A 696 20.37 -22.81 -1.84
N VAL A 697 19.53 -22.10 -1.09
CA VAL A 697 18.23 -21.58 -1.58
C VAL A 697 18.44 -20.62 -2.76
N TYR A 698 19.42 -19.72 -2.67
CA TYR A 698 19.75 -18.80 -3.77
C TYR A 698 20.16 -19.54 -5.05
N ASN A 699 21.00 -20.58 -4.92
CA ASN A 699 21.37 -21.41 -6.07
C ASN A 699 20.16 -22.14 -6.64
N ALA A 700 19.27 -22.64 -5.78
CA ALA A 700 18.04 -23.27 -6.21
C ALA A 700 17.14 -22.30 -6.98
N MET A 701 16.97 -21.06 -6.49
CA MET A 701 16.20 -20.04 -7.20
C MET A 701 16.76 -19.78 -8.62
N LYS A 702 18.08 -19.86 -8.80
CA LYS A 702 18.74 -19.66 -10.11
C LYS A 702 18.62 -20.84 -11.05
N ASN A 703 18.72 -22.05 -10.52
CA ASN A 703 19.00 -23.25 -11.31
C ASN A 703 17.81 -24.23 -11.40
N MET A 704 16.75 -24.04 -10.60
CA MET A 704 15.57 -24.92 -10.53
C MET A 704 14.32 -24.24 -11.10
#